data_AF-A0A9D2JYH5-F1
#
_entry.id   AF-A0A9D2JYH5-F1
#
_cell.length_a   1.000
_cell.length_b   1.000
_cell.length_c   1.000
_cell.angle_alpha   90.00
_cell.angle_beta   90.00
_cell.angle_gamma   90.00
#
_symmetry.space_group_name_H-M   'P 1'
#
loop_
_entity.id
_entity.type
_entity.pdbx_description
1 polymer ?
#
loop_
_entity_poly.entity_id
_entity_poly.type
_entity_poly.pdbx_seq_one_letter_code
_entity_poly.pdbx_strand_id
1 'polypeptide(L)'
;MKITIREEGKYTAPGEGVGVFFEDLNYDLDGGLYAEMLENANFEAKDVHGEWDHYIVENDGSYGWTPTGDGVALKIKWDRPLYIENPHYLRLTVTKAGEGVRNKAYDGIYLQKGMGYTISFHARSYDYKGKLQVGVFAGGKPVLAKKVRLRPDGKWHRYEFHAKSRAELDRASFEVRMTEAGAIHVDCFSMIPDNAVKGIFRRDLAEMVRDLKPKFVRFPGGCVVEGNNLANRYLWKGSVGQKERRRHNWNRWAVHGVCPENNFKTPFSHYGQTLGVGYYEYFLLCECLGAKPLPVVSVGIACQYMSTEFVPLDDPKLEVYIQEALDLVEFANGGEDTVWGKVRAEMGHPKPFNLEYLGVGNEQWEDRGNEFYKRFELFEKRIHEKYPTLKIIGTVGPTVDTPSHKSAWEWTKENLAKNPNFVYASDEHFYASPEWLYSHANMYDDYPSNCRVYAGEYAAHVPGSGCAGFNAPQANVWEGALAEAAFMTGMERNSDIVVMSSYAPLFGRLGYTQWSPDLIWFDGKRAYATVNYYVQQLFSTFTGNVVLNTEAEGGLYASATELEGLVYVKVVNPSDKEAEAEFDGDFDFGELTRIIRMAGDPSVYNTIDEPYKLVPEDVAPTAPRSLTLPPHSFHVLIFHK
;
A
#
# COMPACT_ATOMS: atom_id res chain seq x y z
N MET A 1 -6.25 -37.72 14.10
CA MET A 1 -4.99 -36.94 14.12
C MET A 1 -5.03 -36.10 15.38
N LYS A 2 -3.95 -36.05 16.15
CA LYS A 2 -3.94 -35.33 17.42
C LYS A 2 -3.37 -33.92 17.23
N ILE A 3 -4.02 -32.93 17.84
CA ILE A 3 -3.49 -31.57 18.03
C ILE A 3 -3.36 -31.36 19.54
N THR A 4 -2.12 -31.22 20.00
CA THR A 4 -1.80 -31.08 21.42
C THR A 4 -1.44 -29.64 21.73
N ILE A 5 -2.12 -29.03 22.71
CA ILE A 5 -1.93 -27.64 23.14
C ILE A 5 -1.43 -27.65 24.58
N ARG A 6 -0.28 -27.04 24.84
CA ARG A 6 0.37 -27.07 26.15
C ARG A 6 0.47 -25.68 26.76
N GLU A 7 0.19 -25.61 28.07
CA GLU A 7 0.52 -24.45 28.88
C GLU A 7 2.02 -24.43 29.20
N GLU A 8 2.64 -25.61 29.31
CA GLU A 8 4.10 -25.73 29.41
C GLU A 8 4.78 -25.13 28.17
N GLY A 9 5.70 -24.20 28.41
CA GLY A 9 6.44 -23.51 27.35
C GLY A 9 5.72 -22.31 26.72
N LYS A 10 4.54 -21.91 27.25
CA LYS A 10 3.86 -20.70 26.77
C LYS A 10 4.69 -19.43 27.00
N TYR A 11 4.50 -18.44 26.15
CA TYR A 11 5.11 -17.12 26.30
C TYR A 11 4.14 -16.00 25.91
N THR A 12 4.47 -14.76 26.29
CA THR A 12 3.70 -13.57 25.89
C THR A 12 4.35 -12.93 24.68
N ALA A 13 3.61 -12.82 23.58
CA ALA A 13 4.05 -12.14 22.37
C ALA A 13 4.24 -10.63 22.62
N PRO A 14 5.21 -9.97 21.97
CA PRO A 14 5.50 -8.54 22.16
C PRO A 14 4.37 -7.61 21.63
N GLY A 15 3.46 -8.16 20.83
CA GLY A 15 2.14 -7.55 20.54
C GLY A 15 2.06 -6.74 19.24
N GLU A 16 3.08 -6.77 18.38
CA GLU A 16 3.04 -6.07 17.09
C GLU A 16 2.20 -6.78 16.00
N GLY A 17 2.24 -8.11 15.90
CA GLY A 17 1.26 -8.91 15.15
C GLY A 17 1.13 -8.58 13.65
N VAL A 18 -0.08 -8.73 13.11
CA VAL A 18 -0.38 -8.54 11.69
C VAL A 18 -0.65 -7.05 11.38
N GLY A 19 0.05 -6.51 10.40
CA GLY A 19 -0.14 -5.17 9.84
C GLY A 19 -0.46 -5.20 8.35
N VAL A 20 -0.34 -4.04 7.71
CA VAL A 20 -0.44 -3.91 6.25
C VAL A 20 0.77 -3.19 5.67
N PHE A 21 1.17 -3.60 4.48
CA PHE A 21 2.17 -2.97 3.66
C PHE A 21 1.50 -2.10 2.59
N PHE A 22 2.00 -0.89 2.38
CA PHE A 22 1.47 0.04 1.39
C PHE A 22 2.60 0.71 0.59
N GLU A 23 2.62 0.43 -0.72
CA GLU A 23 3.47 1.07 -1.72
C GLU A 23 2.60 1.58 -2.86
N ASP A 24 2.91 2.73 -3.45
CA ASP A 24 2.17 3.23 -4.61
C ASP A 24 2.47 2.37 -5.86
N LEU A 25 1.76 1.25 -5.99
CA LEU A 25 1.86 0.19 -6.98
C LEU A 25 0.45 -0.17 -7.44
N ASN A 26 0.27 -0.66 -8.67
CA ASN A 26 -1.02 -1.14 -9.17
C ASN A 26 -2.13 -0.07 -9.16
N TYR A 27 -1.77 1.22 -9.22
CA TYR A 27 -2.68 2.35 -9.08
C TYR A 27 -3.46 2.29 -7.75
N ASP A 28 -2.84 1.76 -6.71
CA ASP A 28 -3.47 1.59 -5.41
C ASP A 28 -3.53 2.85 -4.56
N LEU A 29 -2.74 3.87 -4.88
CA LEU A 29 -2.80 5.19 -4.26
C LEU A 29 -3.45 6.20 -5.20
N ASP A 30 -2.70 6.69 -6.20
CA ASP A 30 -3.22 7.58 -7.23
C ASP A 30 -4.12 6.78 -8.20
N GLY A 31 -5.44 6.92 -8.01
CA GLY A 31 -6.47 6.13 -8.70
C GLY A 31 -7.06 5.02 -7.84
N GLY A 32 -6.56 4.83 -6.62
CA GLY A 32 -7.01 3.84 -5.66
C GLY A 32 -7.47 4.49 -4.36
N LEU A 33 -6.65 4.33 -3.32
CA LEU A 33 -6.92 4.77 -1.95
C LEU A 33 -6.99 6.30 -1.87
N TYR A 34 -6.28 7.07 -2.69
CA TYR A 34 -6.51 8.51 -2.77
C TYR A 34 -7.85 8.78 -3.48
N ALA A 35 -8.74 9.52 -2.83
CA ALA A 35 -10.11 9.76 -3.30
C ALA A 35 -10.22 10.73 -4.49
N GLU A 36 -9.10 11.27 -4.99
CA GLU A 36 -9.08 12.10 -6.19
C GLU A 36 -9.55 11.29 -7.40
N MET A 37 -10.59 11.79 -8.06
CA MET A 37 -11.22 11.09 -9.17
C MET A 37 -10.60 11.45 -10.53
N LEU A 38 -9.71 12.44 -10.59
CA LEU A 38 -9.12 12.94 -11.83
C LEU A 38 -7.66 12.49 -11.97
N GLU A 39 -7.33 11.91 -13.10
CA GLU A 39 -5.94 11.59 -13.46
C GLU A 39 -5.29 12.81 -14.11
N ASN A 40 -4.01 13.06 -13.81
CA ASN A 40 -3.26 14.20 -14.36
C ASN A 40 -4.00 15.56 -14.21
N ALA A 41 -4.52 15.81 -13.01
CA ALA A 41 -5.37 16.97 -12.74
C ALA A 41 -4.64 18.33 -12.74
N ASN A 42 -3.30 18.30 -12.72
CA ASN A 42 -2.40 19.46 -12.73
C ASN A 42 -1.45 19.50 -13.96
N PHE A 43 -1.69 18.66 -14.98
CA PHE A 43 -0.93 18.70 -16.24
C PHE A 43 0.57 18.38 -16.12
N GLU A 44 0.97 17.63 -15.09
CA GLU A 44 2.38 17.29 -14.84
C GLU A 44 2.79 15.89 -15.32
N ALA A 45 1.86 15.11 -15.87
CA ALA A 45 2.12 13.74 -16.32
C ALA A 45 3.38 13.63 -17.20
N LYS A 46 4.10 12.54 -16.98
CA LYS A 46 5.26 12.14 -17.76
C LYS A 46 4.90 10.95 -18.63
N ASP A 47 5.64 10.77 -19.71
CA ASP A 47 5.69 9.54 -20.48
C ASP A 47 7.09 8.95 -20.28
N VAL A 48 7.16 7.81 -19.60
CA VAL A 48 8.42 7.19 -19.18
C VAL A 48 8.62 5.85 -19.85
N HIS A 49 9.83 5.65 -20.38
CA HIS A 49 10.26 4.41 -21.01
C HIS A 49 11.76 4.23 -20.86
N GLY A 50 12.28 3.08 -21.28
CA GLY A 50 13.70 2.74 -21.18
C GLY A 50 13.94 1.55 -20.27
N GLU A 51 15.21 1.31 -19.98
CA GLU A 51 15.66 0.14 -19.24
C GLU A 51 16.58 0.55 -18.08
N TRP A 52 17.06 -0.45 -17.35
CA TRP A 52 17.96 -0.32 -16.22
C TRP A 52 19.07 0.72 -16.45
N ASP A 53 19.21 1.68 -15.53
CA ASP A 53 20.10 2.88 -15.62
C ASP A 53 19.87 3.85 -16.79
N HIS A 54 18.95 3.57 -17.70
CA HIS A 54 18.77 4.30 -18.96
C HIS A 54 17.28 4.64 -19.21
N TYR A 55 16.72 5.48 -18.33
CA TYR A 55 15.34 5.94 -18.43
C TYR A 55 15.21 7.25 -19.22
N ILE A 56 14.20 7.30 -20.08
CA ILE A 56 13.77 8.50 -20.79
C ILE A 56 12.46 8.98 -20.15
N VAL A 57 12.47 10.22 -19.67
CA VAL A 57 11.32 10.85 -19.01
C VAL A 57 10.90 12.07 -19.83
N GLU A 58 9.78 11.98 -20.53
CA GLU A 58 9.25 13.05 -21.38
C GLU A 58 8.05 13.72 -20.71
N ASN A 59 7.90 15.04 -20.90
CA ASN A 59 6.67 15.71 -20.44
C ASN A 59 5.52 15.38 -21.39
N ASP A 60 4.42 14.86 -20.86
CA ASP A 60 3.15 14.69 -21.57
C ASP A 60 2.00 15.23 -20.73
N GLY A 61 2.06 16.54 -20.43
CA GLY A 61 1.06 17.19 -19.58
C GLY A 61 -0.36 17.13 -20.13
N SER A 62 -0.57 16.79 -21.41
CA SER A 62 -1.88 16.58 -22.01
C SER A 62 -2.46 15.18 -21.78
N TYR A 63 -1.67 14.22 -21.29
CA TYR A 63 -2.12 12.86 -21.03
C TYR A 63 -3.42 12.85 -20.20
N GLY A 64 -4.36 11.99 -20.58
CA GLY A 64 -5.68 11.92 -19.96
C GLY A 64 -6.68 13.01 -20.37
N TRP A 65 -6.24 14.07 -21.07
CA TRP A 65 -7.11 15.16 -21.53
C TRP A 65 -7.30 15.14 -23.05
N THR A 66 -8.55 15.21 -23.51
CA THR A 66 -8.88 15.22 -24.95
C THR A 66 -9.88 16.33 -25.32
N PRO A 67 -9.83 16.84 -26.56
CA PRO A 67 -10.85 17.75 -27.09
C PRO A 67 -12.25 17.11 -27.09
N THR A 68 -13.29 17.90 -26.82
CA THR A 68 -14.68 17.47 -27.03
C THR A 68 -15.21 17.76 -28.44
N GLY A 69 -14.43 18.41 -29.30
CA GLY A 69 -14.81 18.85 -30.64
C GLY A 69 -13.62 19.33 -31.47
N ASP A 70 -13.82 19.57 -32.75
CA ASP A 70 -12.81 20.00 -33.74
C ASP A 70 -12.40 21.48 -33.59
N GLY A 71 -13.21 22.29 -32.91
CA GLY A 71 -12.93 23.71 -32.67
C GLY A 71 -12.07 23.98 -31.44
N VAL A 72 -11.44 22.97 -30.84
CA VAL A 72 -10.71 23.05 -29.57
C VAL A 72 -9.22 22.85 -29.76
N ALA A 73 -8.41 23.75 -29.20
CA ALA A 73 -6.97 23.60 -29.10
C ALA A 73 -6.53 23.54 -27.63
N LEU A 74 -5.80 22.47 -27.29
CA LEU A 74 -5.12 22.27 -26.01
C LEU A 74 -3.65 22.60 -26.18
N LYS A 75 -3.11 23.46 -25.33
CA LYS A 75 -1.67 23.75 -25.28
C LYS A 75 -1.20 23.76 -23.85
N ILE A 76 -0.29 22.85 -23.51
CA ILE A 76 0.41 22.89 -22.22
C ILE A 76 1.39 24.07 -22.24
N LYS A 77 1.35 24.85 -21.17
CA LYS A 77 2.13 26.07 -20.99
C LYS A 77 2.77 26.06 -19.62
N TRP A 78 3.87 26.80 -19.48
CA TRP A 78 4.58 26.96 -18.21
C TRP A 78 5.03 28.41 -17.99
N ASP A 79 4.57 29.35 -18.82
CA ASP A 79 4.84 30.77 -18.62
C ASP A 79 3.93 31.35 -17.53
N ARG A 80 4.54 31.93 -16.49
CA ARG A 80 3.83 32.51 -15.33
C ARG A 80 2.88 31.48 -14.70
N PRO A 81 3.43 30.37 -14.19
CA PRO A 81 2.64 29.26 -13.68
C PRO A 81 1.91 29.65 -12.39
N LEU A 82 0.96 28.81 -11.96
CA LEU A 82 0.34 28.96 -10.64
C LEU A 82 1.37 28.68 -9.53
N TYR A 83 2.11 27.58 -9.66
CA TYR A 83 3.20 27.17 -8.77
C TYR A 83 4.44 26.86 -9.59
N ILE A 84 5.64 27.10 -9.05
CA ILE A 84 6.89 26.85 -9.81
C ILE A 84 7.35 25.40 -9.69
N GLU A 85 6.89 24.72 -8.65
CA GLU A 85 7.18 23.31 -8.37
C GLU A 85 6.47 22.38 -9.35
N ASN A 86 5.26 22.78 -9.79
CA ASN A 86 4.45 22.15 -10.84
C ASN A 86 4.07 23.25 -11.85
N PRO A 87 4.95 23.55 -12.82
CA PRO A 87 4.81 24.74 -13.66
C PRO A 87 3.80 24.59 -14.80
N HIS A 88 3.34 23.38 -15.12
CA HIS A 88 2.50 23.15 -16.29
C HIS A 88 1.04 23.51 -16.02
N TYR A 89 0.40 24.12 -17.02
CA TYR A 89 -1.03 24.40 -17.00
C TYR A 89 -1.61 24.32 -18.41
N LEU A 90 -2.91 24.11 -18.52
CA LEU A 90 -3.59 24.04 -19.81
C LEU A 90 -4.04 25.43 -20.27
N ARG A 91 -3.55 25.85 -21.45
CA ARG A 91 -4.22 26.87 -22.25
C ARG A 91 -5.27 26.22 -23.15
N LEU A 92 -6.53 26.48 -22.83
CA LEU A 92 -7.69 26.04 -23.59
C LEU A 92 -8.14 27.16 -24.53
N THR A 93 -8.20 26.88 -25.83
CA THR A 93 -8.79 27.79 -26.84
C THR A 93 -9.94 27.08 -27.54
N VAL A 94 -11.09 27.76 -27.64
CA VAL A 94 -12.31 27.23 -28.23
C VAL A 94 -12.82 28.20 -29.29
N THR A 95 -13.17 27.68 -30.46
CA THR A 95 -13.74 28.47 -31.58
C THR A 95 -15.26 28.30 -31.72
N LYS A 96 -15.84 27.23 -31.18
CA LYS A 96 -17.29 26.96 -31.19
C LYS A 96 -17.83 26.88 -29.77
N ALA A 97 -18.88 27.65 -29.48
CA ALA A 97 -19.53 27.66 -28.17
C ALA A 97 -20.00 26.25 -27.75
N GLY A 98 -19.76 25.90 -26.49
CA GLY A 98 -20.16 24.62 -25.92
C GLY A 98 -19.12 23.51 -26.03
N GLU A 99 -17.98 23.73 -26.70
CA GLU A 99 -16.86 22.80 -26.73
C GLU A 99 -15.83 23.07 -25.61
N GLY A 100 -14.91 22.14 -25.42
CA GLY A 100 -13.81 22.26 -24.49
C GLY A 100 -13.03 20.95 -24.38
N VAL A 101 -12.68 20.55 -23.17
CA VAL A 101 -11.88 19.35 -22.91
C VAL A 101 -12.58 18.38 -21.99
N ARG A 102 -12.22 17.10 -22.11
CA ARG A 102 -12.61 16.07 -21.15
C ARG A 102 -11.38 15.38 -20.57
N ASN A 103 -11.46 15.02 -19.29
CA ASN A 103 -10.51 14.16 -18.63
C ASN A 103 -11.06 12.72 -18.60
N LYS A 104 -10.21 11.74 -18.89
CA LYS A 104 -10.59 10.32 -18.90
C LYS A 104 -10.73 9.72 -17.50
N ALA A 105 -10.36 10.46 -16.45
CA ALA A 105 -10.17 9.95 -15.08
C ALA A 105 -9.22 8.75 -15.10
N TYR A 106 -9.33 7.82 -14.15
CA TYR A 106 -8.58 6.57 -14.24
C TYR A 106 -9.25 5.58 -15.21
N ASP A 107 -10.58 5.50 -15.25
CA ASP A 107 -11.36 4.74 -16.25
C ASP A 107 -12.78 5.32 -16.45
N GLY A 108 -12.93 6.62 -16.20
CA GLY A 108 -14.19 7.35 -16.15
C GLY A 108 -14.63 7.69 -14.72
N ILE A 109 -15.65 8.55 -14.61
CA ILE A 109 -16.21 9.02 -13.35
C ILE A 109 -17.43 8.19 -12.98
N TYR A 110 -17.39 7.60 -11.79
CA TYR A 110 -18.53 6.88 -11.20
C TYR A 110 -19.27 7.81 -10.24
N LEU A 111 -20.55 8.05 -10.51
CA LEU A 111 -21.42 8.86 -9.65
C LEU A 111 -22.39 7.97 -8.91
N GLN A 112 -22.48 8.17 -7.60
CA GLN A 112 -23.45 7.52 -6.74
C GLN A 112 -24.67 8.41 -6.56
N LYS A 113 -25.86 7.83 -6.71
CA LYS A 113 -27.11 8.60 -6.54
C LYS A 113 -27.21 9.14 -5.11
N GLY A 114 -27.34 10.46 -4.99
CA GLY A 114 -27.45 11.12 -3.69
C GLY A 114 -26.12 11.38 -3.00
N MET A 115 -24.97 11.02 -3.59
CA MET A 115 -23.66 11.41 -3.10
C MET A 115 -23.35 12.85 -3.49
N GLY A 116 -22.73 13.62 -2.59
CA GLY A 116 -22.17 14.94 -2.91
C GLY A 116 -20.71 14.85 -3.34
N TYR A 117 -20.30 15.82 -4.16
CA TYR A 117 -18.96 15.92 -4.69
C TYR A 117 -18.50 17.37 -4.64
N THR A 118 -17.27 17.57 -4.19
CA THR A 118 -16.60 18.88 -4.21
C THR A 118 -15.67 18.93 -5.41
N ILE A 119 -15.91 19.88 -6.30
CA ILE A 119 -15.08 20.13 -7.49
C ILE A 119 -14.40 21.48 -7.32
N SER A 120 -13.08 21.50 -7.48
CA SER A 120 -12.28 22.72 -7.45
C SER A 120 -11.29 22.78 -8.61
N PHE A 121 -10.88 24.00 -8.98
CA PHE A 121 -9.87 24.26 -10.00
C PHE A 121 -9.33 25.68 -9.89
N HIS A 122 -8.19 25.95 -10.51
CA HIS A 122 -7.67 27.29 -10.70
C HIS A 122 -7.84 27.73 -12.15
N ALA A 123 -8.17 29.01 -12.35
CA ALA A 123 -8.23 29.57 -13.69
C ALA A 123 -7.71 31.00 -13.73
N ARG A 124 -7.09 31.34 -14.87
CA ARG A 124 -6.64 32.69 -15.23
C ARG A 124 -7.25 33.06 -16.57
N SER A 125 -7.88 34.23 -16.61
CA SER A 125 -8.46 34.81 -17.83
C SER A 125 -8.10 36.28 -17.95
N TYR A 126 -7.97 36.77 -19.17
CA TYR A 126 -7.68 38.18 -19.46
C TYR A 126 -8.93 38.94 -19.92
N ASP A 127 -9.75 38.33 -20.76
CA ASP A 127 -10.87 39.01 -21.40
C ASP A 127 -12.06 38.10 -21.74
N TYR A 128 -12.04 36.82 -21.36
CA TYR A 128 -13.10 35.87 -21.71
C TYR A 128 -14.47 36.33 -21.18
N LYS A 129 -15.45 36.44 -22.09
CA LYS A 129 -16.79 37.01 -21.79
C LYS A 129 -17.83 35.96 -21.39
N GLY A 130 -17.64 34.72 -21.84
CA GLY A 130 -18.50 33.59 -21.52
C GLY A 130 -18.35 33.05 -20.10
N LYS A 131 -18.92 31.87 -19.87
CA LYS A 131 -18.81 31.09 -18.64
C LYS A 131 -18.08 29.78 -18.93
N LEU A 132 -17.42 29.25 -17.91
CA LEU A 132 -16.86 27.91 -17.92
C LEU A 132 -17.87 26.94 -17.30
N GLN A 133 -18.30 25.92 -18.03
CA GLN A 133 -19.12 24.83 -17.51
C GLN A 133 -18.20 23.67 -17.12
N VAL A 134 -18.07 23.41 -15.82
CA VAL A 134 -17.17 22.39 -15.28
C VAL A 134 -17.98 21.34 -14.54
N GLY A 135 -17.64 20.07 -14.73
CA GLY A 135 -18.17 18.95 -13.97
C GLY A 135 -18.34 17.69 -14.81
N VAL A 136 -19.31 16.85 -14.45
CA VAL A 136 -19.52 15.52 -15.05
C VAL A 136 -20.59 15.57 -16.13
N PHE A 137 -20.33 14.87 -17.23
CA PHE A 137 -21.17 14.75 -18.40
C PHE A 137 -21.40 13.26 -18.77
N ALA A 138 -22.61 12.94 -19.20
CA ALA A 138 -22.97 11.63 -19.75
C ALA A 138 -23.70 11.83 -21.08
N GLY A 139 -23.25 11.13 -22.14
CA GLY A 139 -23.79 11.31 -23.49
C GLY A 139 -23.77 12.77 -23.99
N GLY A 140 -22.73 13.53 -23.59
CA GLY A 140 -22.57 14.94 -23.93
C GLY A 140 -23.48 15.93 -23.16
N LYS A 141 -24.32 15.44 -22.24
CA LYS A 141 -25.21 16.25 -21.40
C LYS A 141 -24.63 16.42 -19.99
N PRO A 142 -24.72 17.61 -19.39
CA PRO A 142 -24.26 17.82 -18.02
C PRO A 142 -25.17 17.07 -17.04
N VAL A 143 -24.57 16.26 -16.17
CA VAL A 143 -25.28 15.47 -15.13
C VAL A 143 -24.93 15.95 -13.71
N LEU A 144 -23.73 16.52 -13.54
CA LEU A 144 -23.28 17.16 -12.30
C LEU A 144 -22.28 18.25 -12.69
N ALA A 145 -22.75 19.44 -13.07
CA ALA A 145 -21.88 20.51 -13.56
C ALA A 145 -22.39 21.91 -13.18
N LYS A 146 -21.46 22.86 -13.06
CA LYS A 146 -21.77 24.27 -12.76
C LYS A 146 -21.19 25.20 -13.81
N LYS A 147 -21.95 26.24 -14.15
CA LYS A 147 -21.47 27.37 -14.97
C LYS A 147 -20.86 28.44 -14.08
N VAL A 148 -19.58 28.72 -14.26
CA VAL A 148 -18.79 29.66 -13.47
C VAL A 148 -18.35 30.83 -14.35
N ARG A 149 -18.46 32.06 -13.85
CA ARG A 149 -17.93 33.25 -14.52
C ARG A 149 -16.51 33.50 -14.02
N LEU A 150 -15.54 33.54 -14.93
CA LEU A 150 -14.15 33.80 -14.58
C LEU A 150 -13.91 35.29 -14.35
N ARG A 151 -12.93 35.61 -13.50
CA ARG A 151 -12.40 36.98 -13.32
C ARG A 151 -11.41 37.30 -14.45
N PRO A 152 -11.70 38.30 -15.31
CA PRO A 152 -10.83 38.66 -16.44
C PRO A 152 -9.82 39.73 -16.01
N ASP A 153 -8.91 39.41 -15.08
CA ASP A 153 -7.91 40.34 -14.53
C ASP A 153 -6.46 39.87 -14.75
N GLY A 154 -6.27 38.79 -15.51
CA GLY A 154 -4.96 38.22 -15.80
C GLY A 154 -4.30 37.51 -14.61
N LYS A 155 -5.01 37.29 -13.49
CA LYS A 155 -4.50 36.58 -12.31
C LYS A 155 -5.11 35.19 -12.18
N TRP A 156 -4.41 34.31 -11.47
CA TRP A 156 -4.95 33.02 -11.07
C TRP A 156 -5.94 33.19 -9.92
N HIS A 157 -7.10 32.55 -10.04
CA HIS A 157 -8.11 32.48 -8.98
C HIS A 157 -8.57 31.04 -8.81
N ARG A 158 -8.82 30.65 -7.56
CA ARG A 158 -9.46 29.37 -7.23
C ARG A 158 -10.98 29.48 -7.39
N TYR A 159 -11.58 28.45 -7.96
CA TYR A 159 -13.01 28.26 -8.08
C TYR A 159 -13.38 26.92 -7.49
N GLU A 160 -14.50 26.87 -6.78
CA GLU A 160 -14.97 25.66 -6.11
C GLU A 160 -16.50 25.63 -6.11
N PHE A 161 -17.05 24.43 -6.20
CA PHE A 161 -18.45 24.20 -5.92
C PHE A 161 -18.69 22.77 -5.44
N HIS A 162 -19.71 22.65 -4.60
CA HIS A 162 -20.30 21.38 -4.19
C HIS A 162 -21.55 21.10 -5.01
N ALA A 163 -21.75 19.84 -5.40
CA ALA A 163 -22.97 19.38 -6.05
C ALA A 163 -23.32 17.94 -5.66
N LYS A 164 -24.61 17.69 -5.47
CA LYS A 164 -25.17 16.36 -5.18
C LYS A 164 -25.61 15.68 -6.46
N SER A 165 -25.12 14.47 -6.72
CA SER A 165 -25.57 13.66 -7.86
C SER A 165 -27.02 13.23 -7.67
N ARG A 166 -27.81 13.34 -8.74
CA ARG A 166 -29.20 12.86 -8.79
C ARG A 166 -29.35 11.51 -9.48
N ALA A 167 -28.25 10.98 -10.04
CA ALA A 167 -28.21 9.75 -10.81
C ALA A 167 -27.07 8.85 -10.33
N GLU A 168 -27.25 7.56 -10.57
CA GLU A 168 -26.18 6.57 -10.56
C GLU A 168 -25.61 6.53 -11.98
N LEU A 169 -24.30 6.66 -12.15
CA LEU A 169 -23.65 6.61 -13.47
C LEU A 169 -22.31 5.91 -13.38
N ASP A 170 -22.05 5.08 -14.39
CA ASP A 170 -20.78 4.39 -14.57
C ASP A 170 -20.02 5.03 -15.72
N ARG A 171 -18.72 5.27 -15.53
CA ARG A 171 -17.80 5.76 -16.57
C ARG A 171 -18.26 7.02 -17.31
N ALA A 172 -18.83 7.98 -16.58
CA ALA A 172 -19.09 9.31 -17.11
C ALA A 172 -17.78 10.08 -17.36
N SER A 173 -17.83 11.22 -18.06
CA SER A 173 -16.63 12.02 -18.31
C SER A 173 -16.63 13.29 -17.48
N PHE A 174 -15.48 13.65 -16.90
CA PHE A 174 -15.27 15.01 -16.40
C PHE A 174 -14.95 15.93 -17.57
N GLU A 175 -15.66 17.05 -17.70
CA GLU A 175 -15.46 18.00 -18.80
C GLU A 175 -15.44 19.46 -18.34
N VAL A 176 -14.70 20.25 -19.10
CA VAL A 176 -14.51 21.69 -18.96
C VAL A 176 -14.88 22.34 -20.29
N ARG A 177 -16.08 22.90 -20.38
CA ARG A 177 -16.63 23.49 -21.62
C ARG A 177 -16.75 25.01 -21.55
N MET A 178 -16.39 25.69 -22.63
CA MET A 178 -16.50 27.14 -22.76
C MET A 178 -17.83 27.50 -23.41
N THR A 179 -18.67 28.33 -22.80
CA THR A 179 -20.00 28.68 -23.36
C THR A 179 -19.94 29.63 -24.56
N GLU A 180 -18.79 30.22 -24.82
CA GLU A 180 -18.48 31.13 -25.93
C GLU A 180 -17.07 30.84 -26.43
N ALA A 181 -16.78 31.24 -27.66
CA ALA A 181 -15.42 31.19 -28.20
C ALA A 181 -14.46 32.09 -27.41
N GLY A 182 -13.19 31.69 -27.32
CA GLY A 182 -12.17 32.45 -26.62
C GLY A 182 -11.04 31.57 -26.10
N ALA A 183 -10.22 32.11 -25.21
CA ALA A 183 -9.13 31.39 -24.57
C ALA A 183 -9.08 31.63 -23.05
N ILE A 184 -8.73 30.59 -22.31
CA ILE A 184 -8.53 30.61 -20.86
C ILE A 184 -7.30 29.76 -20.48
N HIS A 185 -6.81 29.95 -19.26
CA HIS A 185 -5.81 29.11 -18.63
C HIS A 185 -6.43 28.42 -17.42
N VAL A 186 -6.21 27.12 -17.27
CA VAL A 186 -6.75 26.31 -16.16
C VAL A 186 -5.68 25.37 -15.61
N ASP A 187 -5.78 25.08 -14.32
CA ASP A 187 -4.81 24.28 -13.56
C ASP A 187 -5.45 23.67 -12.30
N CYS A 188 -4.79 22.68 -11.70
CA CYS A 188 -5.06 22.11 -10.38
C CYS A 188 -6.55 21.76 -10.19
N PHE A 189 -7.10 20.96 -11.11
CA PHE A 189 -8.43 20.39 -10.93
C PHE A 189 -8.45 19.40 -9.76
N SER A 190 -9.60 19.26 -9.13
CA SER A 190 -9.84 18.22 -8.13
C SER A 190 -11.31 17.89 -8.06
N MET A 191 -11.65 16.62 -7.91
CA MET A 191 -13.00 16.13 -7.65
C MET A 191 -12.97 15.06 -6.55
N ILE A 192 -13.53 15.38 -5.39
CA ILE A 192 -13.55 14.51 -4.20
C ILE A 192 -14.99 14.21 -3.79
N PRO A 193 -15.37 12.94 -3.53
CA PRO A 193 -16.69 12.59 -3.01
C PRO A 193 -16.82 12.91 -1.51
N ASP A 194 -18.02 13.29 -1.07
CA ASP A 194 -18.31 13.66 0.33
C ASP A 194 -18.05 12.53 1.34
N ASN A 195 -18.09 11.27 0.90
CA ASN A 195 -17.88 10.12 1.77
C ASN A 195 -16.40 9.74 1.95
N ALA A 196 -15.46 10.44 1.31
CA ALA A 196 -14.03 10.20 1.47
C ALA A 196 -13.64 10.34 2.95
N VAL A 197 -12.95 9.33 3.50
CA VAL A 197 -12.50 9.33 4.88
C VAL A 197 -11.46 10.45 5.04
N LYS A 198 -11.68 11.34 6.01
CA LYS A 198 -10.90 12.58 6.21
C LYS A 198 -10.88 13.53 4.99
N GLY A 199 -11.74 13.32 4.00
CA GLY A 199 -11.68 14.03 2.72
C GLY A 199 -10.46 13.64 1.85
N ILE A 200 -9.81 12.52 2.16
CA ILE A 200 -8.55 12.08 1.54
C ILE A 200 -8.71 10.67 0.97
N PHE A 201 -9.19 9.72 1.78
CA PHE A 201 -9.15 8.30 1.42
C PHE A 201 -10.47 7.81 0.84
N ARG A 202 -10.37 7.04 -0.24
CA ARG A 202 -11.50 6.35 -0.86
C ARG A 202 -12.08 5.36 0.15
N ARG A 203 -13.39 5.49 0.40
CA ARG A 203 -14.04 4.91 1.58
C ARG A 203 -14.03 3.37 1.57
N ASP A 204 -14.44 2.73 0.49
CA ASP A 204 -14.52 1.28 0.38
C ASP A 204 -13.16 0.61 0.66
N LEU A 205 -12.08 1.12 0.08
CA LEU A 205 -10.72 0.62 0.32
C LEU A 205 -10.25 0.86 1.76
N ALA A 206 -10.47 2.07 2.30
CA ALA A 206 -10.09 2.39 3.68
C ALA A 206 -10.85 1.54 4.71
N GLU A 207 -12.13 1.23 4.45
CA GLU A 207 -12.95 0.37 5.32
C GLU A 207 -12.50 -1.10 5.26
N MET A 208 -12.13 -1.62 4.09
CA MET A 208 -11.56 -2.96 3.99
C MET A 208 -10.25 -3.09 4.77
N VAL A 209 -9.35 -2.10 4.69
CA VAL A 209 -8.12 -2.11 5.49
C VAL A 209 -8.42 -2.00 6.99
N ARG A 210 -9.39 -1.16 7.39
CA ARG A 210 -9.83 -1.07 8.79
C ARG A 210 -10.35 -2.42 9.30
N ASP A 211 -11.06 -3.16 8.47
CA ASP A 211 -11.67 -4.43 8.85
C ASP A 211 -10.65 -5.58 8.97
N LEU A 212 -9.43 -5.42 8.46
CA LEU A 212 -8.26 -6.26 8.80
C LEU A 212 -7.78 -6.03 10.24
N LYS A 213 -8.16 -4.92 10.88
CA LYS A 213 -7.65 -4.46 12.18
C LYS A 213 -6.11 -4.44 12.30
N PRO A 214 -5.39 -3.85 11.33
CA PRO A 214 -3.94 -3.90 11.30
C PRO A 214 -3.35 -3.21 12.53
N LYS A 215 -2.27 -3.78 13.08
CA LYS A 215 -1.54 -3.20 14.21
C LYS A 215 -0.57 -2.11 13.79
N PHE A 216 -0.10 -2.17 12.55
CA PHE A 216 0.78 -1.16 11.95
C PHE A 216 0.52 -1.01 10.45
N VAL A 217 1.02 0.09 9.88
CA VAL A 217 1.04 0.33 8.43
C VAL A 217 2.48 0.66 8.02
N ARG A 218 3.08 -0.17 7.16
CA ARG A 218 4.37 0.11 6.50
C ARG A 218 4.14 0.97 5.26
N PHE A 219 4.82 2.10 5.14
CA PHE A 219 4.68 3.02 3.99
C PHE A 219 5.93 3.89 3.80
N PRO A 220 6.11 4.59 2.66
CA PRO A 220 5.50 4.35 1.37
C PRO A 220 6.29 3.28 0.60
N GLY A 221 7.17 2.52 1.29
CA GLY A 221 7.97 1.44 0.70
C GLY A 221 7.06 0.44 0.00
N GLY A 222 7.54 -0.51 -0.80
CA GLY A 222 8.92 -0.99 -0.94
C GLY A 222 9.71 -0.21 -1.98
N CYS A 223 9.85 -0.75 -3.20
CA CYS A 223 10.71 -0.22 -4.26
C CYS A 223 10.54 1.29 -4.54
N VAL A 224 9.34 1.84 -4.30
CA VAL A 224 9.03 3.27 -4.48
C VAL A 224 9.92 4.18 -3.62
N VAL A 225 10.29 3.76 -2.40
CA VAL A 225 11.16 4.58 -1.51
C VAL A 225 12.58 4.73 -2.08
N GLU A 226 13.02 3.75 -2.85
CA GLU A 226 14.34 3.72 -3.48
C GLU A 226 14.33 4.45 -4.83
N GLY A 227 13.23 4.32 -5.57
CA GLY A 227 13.06 4.85 -6.92
C GLY A 227 13.86 4.08 -7.98
N ASN A 228 13.66 4.42 -9.25
CA ASN A 228 14.48 3.90 -10.35
C ASN A 228 15.86 4.55 -10.43
N ASN A 229 16.06 5.69 -9.77
CA ASN A 229 17.32 6.40 -9.63
C ASN A 229 17.19 7.35 -8.43
N LEU A 230 18.29 7.94 -7.95
CA LEU A 230 18.28 8.77 -6.74
C LEU A 230 17.46 10.05 -6.91
N ALA A 231 17.24 10.51 -8.15
CA ALA A 231 16.42 11.69 -8.45
C ALA A 231 14.91 11.39 -8.44
N ASN A 232 14.53 10.13 -8.69
CA ASN A 232 13.14 9.66 -8.74
C ASN A 232 12.66 9.01 -7.44
N ARG A 233 13.53 8.75 -6.47
CA ARG A 233 13.13 8.21 -5.15
C ARG A 233 11.99 8.99 -4.49
N TYR A 234 11.21 8.32 -3.66
CA TYR A 234 10.17 8.99 -2.88
C TYR A 234 10.79 9.87 -1.77
N LEU A 235 10.85 11.19 -2.00
CA LEU A 235 11.35 12.16 -1.03
C LEU A 235 10.22 12.68 -0.12
N TRP A 236 10.14 12.19 1.11
CA TRP A 236 9.07 12.51 2.05
C TRP A 236 8.90 14.02 2.30
N LYS A 237 10.00 14.79 2.35
CA LYS A 237 9.98 16.25 2.53
C LYS A 237 9.22 16.97 1.41
N GLY A 238 9.22 16.40 0.21
CA GLY A 238 8.45 16.91 -0.94
C GLY A 238 6.97 16.55 -0.90
N SER A 239 6.56 15.66 0.01
CA SER A 239 5.18 15.17 0.16
C SER A 239 4.39 15.87 1.27
N VAL A 240 4.99 16.83 1.99
CA VAL A 240 4.35 17.60 3.05
C VAL A 240 4.12 19.06 2.65
N GLY A 241 3.30 19.78 3.41
CA GLY A 241 2.85 21.14 3.09
C GLY A 241 1.68 21.17 2.11
N GLN A 242 1.50 22.31 1.44
CA GLN A 242 0.37 22.55 0.54
C GLN A 242 0.39 21.58 -0.65
N LYS A 243 -0.68 20.78 -0.80
CA LYS A 243 -0.78 19.71 -1.80
C LYS A 243 -0.49 20.16 -3.24
N GLU A 244 -0.99 21.32 -3.67
CA GLU A 244 -0.81 21.79 -5.05
C GLU A 244 0.65 22.15 -5.39
N ARG A 245 1.51 22.31 -4.37
CA ARG A 245 2.94 22.61 -4.50
C ARG A 245 3.84 21.38 -4.38
N ARG A 246 3.30 20.21 -4.06
CA ARG A 246 4.05 18.96 -3.98
C ARG A 246 4.42 18.55 -5.40
N ARG A 247 5.72 18.48 -5.71
CA ARG A 247 6.21 18.24 -7.06
C ARG A 247 5.75 16.85 -7.53
N HIS A 248 5.09 16.80 -8.68
CA HIS A 248 4.74 15.54 -9.33
C HIS A 248 6.01 14.73 -9.62
N ASN A 249 5.96 13.44 -9.29
CA ASN A 249 7.01 12.49 -9.63
C ASN A 249 6.45 11.44 -10.60
N TRP A 250 7.30 10.81 -11.40
CA TRP A 250 6.88 9.61 -12.13
C TRP A 250 7.00 8.39 -11.21
N ASN A 251 6.11 7.41 -11.35
CA ASN A 251 6.08 6.27 -10.43
C ASN A 251 7.13 5.22 -10.82
N ARG A 252 7.79 4.61 -9.84
CA ARG A 252 8.77 3.53 -10.06
C ARG A 252 8.23 2.40 -10.94
N TRP A 253 6.94 2.10 -10.79
CA TRP A 253 6.24 1.02 -11.47
C TRP A 253 5.82 1.36 -12.90
N ALA A 254 6.00 2.60 -13.37
CA ALA A 254 5.71 2.99 -14.76
C ALA A 254 6.54 2.20 -15.80
N VAL A 255 7.73 1.77 -15.41
CA VAL A 255 8.69 1.01 -16.25
C VAL A 255 8.81 -0.46 -15.83
N HIS A 256 7.87 -0.98 -15.03
CA HIS A 256 7.87 -2.40 -14.70
C HIS A 256 7.52 -3.25 -15.93
N GLY A 257 8.24 -4.36 -16.15
CA GLY A 257 8.02 -5.25 -17.29
C GLY A 257 8.47 -4.70 -18.66
N VAL A 258 9.29 -3.64 -18.69
CA VAL A 258 9.96 -3.19 -19.92
C VAL A 258 10.89 -4.28 -20.46
N CYS A 259 10.86 -4.50 -21.77
CA CYS A 259 11.70 -5.48 -22.45
C CYS A 259 11.87 -5.13 -23.94
N PRO A 260 12.80 -5.77 -24.65
CA PRO A 260 12.95 -5.56 -26.10
C PRO A 260 11.65 -5.76 -26.88
N GLU A 261 10.81 -6.72 -26.48
CA GLU A 261 9.55 -7.07 -27.17
C GLU A 261 8.49 -5.96 -27.10
N ASN A 262 8.51 -5.13 -26.05
CA ASN A 262 7.63 -3.97 -25.92
C ASN A 262 8.33 -2.63 -26.22
N ASN A 263 9.51 -2.70 -26.85
CA ASN A 263 10.35 -1.52 -27.15
C ASN A 263 10.59 -0.66 -25.89
N PHE A 264 10.79 -1.34 -24.76
CA PHE A 264 11.03 -0.75 -23.45
C PHE A 264 9.95 0.24 -22.97
N LYS A 265 8.70 0.05 -23.40
CA LYS A 265 7.57 0.89 -23.03
C LYS A 265 6.34 0.06 -22.71
N THR A 266 5.75 0.34 -21.55
CA THR A 266 4.57 -0.40 -21.06
C THR A 266 3.30 0.43 -21.21
N PRO A 267 2.11 -0.18 -21.13
CA PRO A 267 0.84 0.54 -21.04
C PRO A 267 0.72 1.47 -19.82
N PHE A 268 1.64 1.37 -18.86
CA PHE A 268 1.66 2.15 -17.61
C PHE A 268 2.74 3.23 -17.59
N SER A 269 3.34 3.54 -18.74
CA SER A 269 4.38 4.57 -18.92
C SER A 269 4.01 5.96 -18.38
N HIS A 270 2.71 6.24 -18.21
CA HIS A 270 2.20 7.49 -17.63
C HIS A 270 1.84 7.41 -16.15
N TYR A 271 2.09 6.28 -15.48
CA TYR A 271 1.81 6.16 -14.05
C TYR A 271 2.74 7.10 -13.27
N GLY A 272 2.13 8.00 -12.51
CA GLY A 272 2.83 9.06 -11.79
C GLY A 272 2.30 9.20 -10.37
N GLN A 273 3.07 9.90 -9.55
CA GLN A 273 2.80 10.15 -8.15
C GLN A 273 2.49 11.64 -7.98
N THR A 274 1.24 11.93 -7.66
CA THR A 274 0.79 13.31 -7.39
C THR A 274 1.29 13.80 -6.04
N LEU A 275 1.65 12.88 -5.14
CA LEU A 275 1.91 13.14 -3.72
C LEU A 275 0.71 13.79 -3.01
N GLY A 276 -0.51 13.61 -3.55
CA GLY A 276 -1.76 14.05 -2.91
C GLY A 276 -1.99 13.34 -1.58
N VAL A 277 -1.57 12.07 -1.49
CA VAL A 277 -1.30 11.37 -0.24
C VAL A 277 0.22 11.31 -0.06
N GLY A 278 0.72 12.10 0.88
CA GLY A 278 2.10 12.09 1.34
C GLY A 278 2.23 11.53 2.75
N TYR A 279 3.39 11.72 3.37
CA TYR A 279 3.66 11.18 4.71
C TYR A 279 2.66 11.67 5.77
N TYR A 280 2.26 12.95 5.72
CA TYR A 280 1.25 13.48 6.64
C TYR A 280 -0.07 12.72 6.51
N GLU A 281 -0.54 12.49 5.28
CA GLU A 281 -1.76 11.74 5.05
C GLU A 281 -1.60 10.26 5.47
N TYR A 282 -0.47 9.60 5.24
CA TYR A 282 -0.22 8.25 5.76
C TYR A 282 -0.30 8.19 7.30
N PHE A 283 0.21 9.19 8.02
CA PHE A 283 0.03 9.26 9.47
C PHE A 283 -1.45 9.40 9.86
N LEU A 284 -2.23 10.21 9.14
CA LEU A 284 -3.68 10.32 9.35
C LEU A 284 -4.41 9.00 9.06
N LEU A 285 -3.96 8.23 8.06
CA LEU A 285 -4.48 6.90 7.78
C LEU A 285 -4.24 5.98 8.97
N CYS A 286 -3.02 5.96 9.53
CA CYS A 286 -2.67 5.18 10.71
C CYS A 286 -3.59 5.51 11.90
N GLU A 287 -3.83 6.80 12.18
CA GLU A 287 -4.77 7.22 13.23
C GLU A 287 -6.20 6.75 12.97
N CYS A 288 -6.67 6.79 11.72
CA CYS A 288 -8.01 6.32 11.35
C CYS A 288 -8.18 4.81 11.54
N LEU A 289 -7.10 4.05 11.32
CA LEU A 289 -7.07 2.61 11.47
C LEU A 289 -6.82 2.16 12.92
N GLY A 290 -6.34 3.06 13.78
CA GLY A 290 -5.83 2.71 15.11
C GLY A 290 -4.53 1.90 15.04
N ALA A 291 -3.78 2.05 13.95
CA ALA A 291 -2.54 1.34 13.66
C ALA A 291 -1.32 2.22 13.94
N LYS A 292 -0.20 1.60 14.29
CA LYS A 292 1.08 2.31 14.45
C LYS A 292 1.71 2.62 13.08
N PRO A 293 2.24 3.82 12.84
CA PRO A 293 2.98 4.13 11.63
C PRO A 293 4.36 3.45 11.60
N LEU A 294 4.70 2.83 10.47
CA LEU A 294 6.03 2.32 10.12
C LEU A 294 6.50 2.96 8.80
N PRO A 295 6.93 4.24 8.82
CA PRO A 295 7.50 4.87 7.65
C PRO A 295 8.86 4.26 7.30
N VAL A 296 9.16 4.17 6.01
CA VAL A 296 10.45 3.74 5.46
C VAL A 296 11.17 4.95 4.87
N VAL A 297 12.50 5.02 5.03
CA VAL A 297 13.33 6.07 4.43
C VAL A 297 14.43 5.49 3.55
N SER A 298 14.78 6.21 2.49
CA SER A 298 15.88 5.86 1.61
C SER A 298 17.23 5.95 2.33
N VAL A 299 18.09 4.98 2.06
CA VAL A 299 19.48 4.97 2.52
C VAL A 299 20.44 5.48 1.42
N GLY A 300 19.97 6.22 0.43
CA GLY A 300 20.85 6.72 -0.64
C GLY A 300 21.40 5.63 -1.57
N ILE A 301 20.65 4.54 -1.71
CA ILE A 301 20.82 3.49 -2.72
C ILE A 301 19.49 3.46 -3.49
N ALA A 302 19.55 3.59 -4.82
CA ALA A 302 18.37 3.41 -5.67
C ALA A 302 18.02 1.92 -5.79
N CYS A 303 16.81 1.59 -6.27
CA CYS A 303 16.35 0.20 -6.33
C CYS A 303 17.37 -0.63 -7.13
N GLN A 304 18.03 -1.60 -6.48
CA GLN A 304 19.19 -2.30 -7.06
C GLN A 304 18.82 -3.18 -8.27
N TYR A 305 17.52 -3.54 -8.39
CA TYR A 305 16.94 -4.17 -9.57
C TYR A 305 16.77 -3.24 -10.77
N MET A 306 16.77 -1.92 -10.54
CA MET A 306 16.47 -0.89 -11.53
C MET A 306 17.66 0.05 -11.80
N SER A 307 18.65 0.10 -10.89
CA SER A 307 19.80 0.98 -11.03
C SER A 307 21.09 0.50 -10.36
N THR A 308 22.22 1.09 -10.79
CA THR A 308 23.50 1.11 -10.07
C THR A 308 23.71 2.33 -9.19
N GLU A 309 22.82 3.30 -9.18
CA GLU A 309 23.04 4.56 -8.46
C GLU A 309 23.04 4.37 -6.94
N PHE A 310 24.09 4.86 -6.31
CA PHE A 310 24.18 5.04 -4.86
C PHE A 310 25.07 6.23 -4.53
N VAL A 311 24.91 6.78 -3.32
CA VAL A 311 25.81 7.79 -2.78
C VAL A 311 26.99 7.10 -2.08
N PRO A 312 28.26 7.35 -2.50
CA PRO A 312 29.43 6.84 -1.81
C PRO A 312 29.48 7.27 -0.34
N LEU A 313 30.11 6.46 0.52
CA LEU A 313 30.17 6.74 1.96
C LEU A 313 30.94 8.02 2.30
N ASP A 314 31.93 8.39 1.49
CA ASP A 314 32.75 9.59 1.66
C ASP A 314 32.18 10.84 0.98
N ASP A 315 31.08 10.72 0.22
CA ASP A 315 30.39 11.85 -0.38
C ASP A 315 29.57 12.60 0.70
N PRO A 316 29.80 13.91 0.92
CA PRO A 316 29.01 14.72 1.86
C PRO A 316 27.50 14.69 1.63
N LYS A 317 27.05 14.32 0.42
CA LYS A 317 25.62 14.16 0.12
C LYS A 317 24.95 13.06 0.94
N LEU A 318 25.69 12.07 1.47
CA LEU A 318 25.09 11.02 2.31
C LEU A 318 24.40 11.60 3.55
N GLU A 319 24.93 12.71 4.09
CA GLU A 319 24.34 13.40 5.24
C GLU A 319 22.92 13.89 4.97
N VAL A 320 22.57 14.19 3.70
CA VAL A 320 21.20 14.60 3.35
C VAL A 320 20.20 13.48 3.67
N TYR A 321 20.55 12.23 3.41
CA TYR A 321 19.68 11.08 3.64
C TYR A 321 19.56 10.75 5.14
N ILE A 322 20.67 10.85 5.87
CA ILE A 322 20.67 10.69 7.34
C ILE A 322 19.80 11.78 7.97
N GLN A 323 19.97 13.03 7.56
CA GLN A 323 19.17 14.14 8.07
C GLN A 323 17.70 14.01 7.68
N GLU A 324 17.39 13.46 6.50
CA GLU A 324 16.00 13.13 6.12
C GLU A 324 15.34 12.15 7.10
N ALA A 325 16.07 11.13 7.58
CA ALA A 325 15.57 10.21 8.61
C ALA A 325 15.33 10.93 9.95
N LEU A 326 16.30 11.73 10.41
CA LEU A 326 16.20 12.47 11.67
C LEU A 326 15.08 13.51 11.67
N ASP A 327 14.88 14.16 10.52
CA ASP A 327 13.85 15.15 10.28
C ASP A 327 12.46 14.52 10.24
N LEU A 328 12.32 13.29 9.72
CA LEU A 328 11.05 12.59 9.73
C LEU A 328 10.62 12.23 11.15
N VAL A 329 11.56 11.77 11.99
CA VAL A 329 11.27 11.52 13.40
C VAL A 329 10.90 12.83 14.11
N GLU A 330 11.55 13.95 13.79
CA GLU A 330 11.17 15.27 14.33
C GLU A 330 9.81 15.75 13.82
N PHE A 331 9.47 15.50 12.56
CA PHE A 331 8.15 15.77 12.00
C PHE A 331 7.07 15.00 12.76
N ALA A 332 7.30 13.73 13.06
CA ALA A 332 6.32 12.90 13.75
C ALA A 332 6.23 13.17 15.25
N ASN A 333 7.35 13.42 15.92
CA ASN A 333 7.44 13.44 17.39
C ASN A 333 7.81 14.80 18.00
N GLY A 334 8.38 15.73 17.24
CA GLY A 334 8.85 17.02 17.72
C GLY A 334 7.71 17.94 18.17
N GLY A 335 8.05 18.92 19.02
CA GLY A 335 7.15 19.99 19.46
C GLY A 335 6.88 21.03 18.36
N GLU A 336 5.88 21.89 18.58
CA GLU A 336 5.53 22.96 17.63
C GLU A 336 6.64 24.01 17.45
N ASP A 337 7.63 24.02 18.33
CA ASP A 337 8.81 24.89 18.32
C ASP A 337 10.02 24.31 17.57
N THR A 338 9.96 23.03 17.16
CA THR A 338 10.97 22.42 16.28
C THR A 338 10.68 22.72 14.82
N VAL A 339 11.67 22.54 13.94
CA VAL A 339 11.53 22.89 12.51
C VAL A 339 10.42 22.04 11.88
N TRP A 340 10.49 20.72 12.08
CA TRP A 340 9.54 19.81 11.44
C TRP A 340 8.26 19.59 12.24
N GLY A 341 8.29 19.70 13.57
CA GLY A 341 7.08 19.69 14.38
C GLY A 341 6.19 20.90 14.11
N LYS A 342 6.79 22.08 13.81
CA LYS A 342 6.06 23.24 13.31
C LYS A 342 5.36 22.98 11.97
N VAL A 343 6.02 22.32 11.01
CA VAL A 343 5.40 21.97 9.72
C VAL A 343 4.19 21.06 9.94
N ARG A 344 4.30 20.04 10.79
CA ARG A 344 3.18 19.16 11.18
C ARG A 344 2.01 19.98 11.77
N ALA A 345 2.32 20.90 12.68
CA ALA A 345 1.32 21.77 13.32
C ALA A 345 0.61 22.69 12.31
N GLU A 346 1.35 23.32 11.40
CA GLU A 346 0.80 24.17 10.33
C GLU A 346 -0.06 23.40 9.33
N MET A 347 0.18 22.10 9.16
CA MET A 347 -0.67 21.19 8.38
C MET A 347 -1.96 20.78 9.11
N GLY A 348 -2.15 21.25 10.34
CA GLY A 348 -3.38 21.05 11.13
C GLY A 348 -3.26 20.00 12.23
N HIS A 349 -2.07 19.48 12.52
CA HIS A 349 -1.86 18.46 13.55
C HIS A 349 -0.74 18.86 14.54
N PRO A 350 -1.06 19.69 15.55
CA PRO A 350 -0.05 20.14 16.51
C PRO A 350 0.49 19.01 17.40
N LYS A 351 -0.31 17.98 17.67
CA LYS A 351 0.08 16.87 18.55
C LYS A 351 1.07 15.91 17.85
N PRO A 352 2.02 15.30 18.56
CA PRO A 352 2.83 14.23 18.00
C PRO A 352 2.00 13.04 17.52
N PHE A 353 2.48 12.35 16.47
CA PHE A 353 1.95 11.06 16.02
C PHE A 353 2.44 9.87 16.86
N ASN A 354 3.42 10.10 17.74
CA ASN A 354 4.03 9.08 18.59
C ASN A 354 4.65 7.92 17.78
N LEU A 355 5.51 8.28 16.82
CA LEU A 355 6.28 7.35 16.00
C LEU A 355 7.19 6.49 16.88
N GLU A 356 6.99 5.17 16.81
CA GLU A 356 7.80 4.17 17.52
C GLU A 356 8.79 3.46 16.60
N TYR A 357 8.43 3.25 15.33
CA TYR A 357 9.21 2.45 14.38
C TYR A 357 9.67 3.28 13.18
N LEU A 358 10.84 2.95 12.64
CA LEU A 358 11.36 3.54 11.41
C LEU A 358 12.06 2.47 10.57
N GLY A 359 11.60 2.24 9.34
CA GLY A 359 12.28 1.42 8.36
C GLY A 359 13.47 2.17 7.76
N VAL A 360 14.66 1.60 7.86
CA VAL A 360 15.89 2.18 7.31
C VAL A 360 16.33 1.34 6.12
N GLY A 361 15.92 1.79 4.93
CA GLY A 361 16.08 1.02 3.70
C GLY A 361 14.91 0.08 3.39
N ASN A 362 14.93 -0.50 2.19
CA ASN A 362 14.03 -1.51 1.65
C ASN A 362 14.84 -2.50 0.80
N GLU A 363 14.87 -3.79 1.15
CA GLU A 363 15.49 -4.84 0.33
C GLU A 363 16.98 -4.67 -0.05
N GLN A 364 17.75 -3.78 0.57
CA GLN A 364 19.16 -3.59 0.15
C GLN A 364 20.04 -4.80 0.46
N TRP A 365 21.01 -5.03 -0.41
CA TRP A 365 22.09 -5.99 -0.19
C TRP A 365 23.43 -5.38 -0.59
N GLU A 366 24.52 -5.89 0.00
CA GLU A 366 25.86 -5.48 -0.43
C GLU A 366 26.15 -5.96 -1.85
N ASP A 367 26.33 -5.00 -2.75
CA ASP A 367 26.61 -5.24 -4.15
C ASP A 367 27.28 -4.04 -4.79
N ARG A 368 28.08 -4.26 -5.85
CA ARG A 368 28.68 -3.21 -6.69
C ARG A 368 29.41 -2.10 -5.91
N GLY A 369 29.97 -2.44 -4.75
CA GLY A 369 30.70 -1.47 -3.90
C GLY A 369 29.80 -0.47 -3.19
N ASN A 370 28.50 -0.74 -3.05
CA ASN A 370 27.59 0.14 -2.35
C ASN A 370 27.89 0.21 -0.83
N GLU A 371 28.58 -0.74 -0.22
CA GLU A 371 28.90 -0.75 1.23
C GLU A 371 27.66 -0.59 2.13
N PHE A 372 26.57 -1.30 1.82
CA PHE A 372 25.29 -1.23 2.56
C PHE A 372 25.45 -1.40 4.08
N TYR A 373 26.24 -2.35 4.56
CA TYR A 373 26.36 -2.62 5.99
C TYR A 373 26.97 -1.44 6.78
N LYS A 374 28.09 -0.90 6.29
CA LYS A 374 28.71 0.30 6.88
C LYS A 374 27.78 1.50 6.84
N ARG A 375 27.00 1.62 5.77
CA ARG A 375 26.01 2.69 5.65
C ARG A 375 24.92 2.55 6.68
N PHE A 376 24.36 1.36 6.85
CA PHE A 376 23.33 1.11 7.84
C PHE A 376 23.84 1.40 9.26
N GLU A 377 25.06 0.96 9.58
CA GLU A 377 25.72 1.27 10.87
C GLU A 377 25.83 2.79 11.10
N LEU A 378 26.09 3.58 10.05
CA LEU A 378 26.09 5.03 10.16
C LEU A 378 24.70 5.59 10.42
N PHE A 379 23.67 5.13 9.71
CA PHE A 379 22.29 5.56 9.95
C PHE A 379 21.82 5.21 11.37
N GLU A 380 21.98 3.95 11.77
CA GLU A 380 21.62 3.45 13.10
C GLU A 380 22.25 4.32 14.18
N LYS A 381 23.57 4.50 14.13
CA LYS A 381 24.30 5.29 15.11
C LYS A 381 23.76 6.71 15.21
N ARG A 382 23.59 7.39 14.07
CA ARG A 382 23.14 8.79 14.03
C ARG A 382 21.69 8.95 14.50
N ILE A 383 20.84 7.96 14.21
CA ILE A 383 19.45 7.92 14.68
C ILE A 383 19.42 7.70 16.19
N HIS A 384 20.07 6.67 16.72
CA HIS A 384 20.04 6.37 18.16
C HIS A 384 20.79 7.39 19.01
N GLU A 385 21.78 8.11 18.47
CA GLU A 385 22.39 9.28 19.12
C GLU A 385 21.37 10.38 19.43
N LYS A 386 20.36 10.58 18.56
CA LYS A 386 19.31 11.61 18.75
C LYS A 386 18.03 11.04 19.39
N TYR A 387 17.67 9.79 19.06
CA TYR A 387 16.42 9.13 19.44
C TYR A 387 16.70 7.70 19.97
N PRO A 388 17.22 7.56 21.20
CA PRO A 388 17.73 6.29 21.73
C PRO A 388 16.68 5.20 21.95
N THR A 389 15.38 5.54 21.90
CA THR A 389 14.27 4.59 22.09
C THR A 389 13.54 4.25 20.80
N LEU A 390 13.95 4.80 19.66
CA LEU A 390 13.32 4.51 18.37
C LEU A 390 13.60 3.05 17.99
N LYS A 391 12.59 2.33 17.52
CA LYS A 391 12.76 0.96 17.05
C LYS A 391 13.09 0.96 15.56
N ILE A 392 14.35 0.76 15.22
CA ILE A 392 14.78 0.65 13.82
C ILE A 392 14.37 -0.71 13.25
N ILE A 393 13.72 -0.70 12.10
CA ILE A 393 13.48 -1.90 11.28
C ILE A 393 14.54 -1.92 10.18
N GLY A 394 15.40 -2.96 10.21
CA GLY A 394 16.42 -3.19 9.19
C GLY A 394 15.90 -4.10 8.07
N THR A 395 16.71 -4.34 7.03
CA THR A 395 16.38 -5.27 5.93
C THR A 395 17.50 -6.30 5.77
N VAL A 396 17.13 -7.54 5.42
CA VAL A 396 18.06 -8.65 5.16
C VAL A 396 18.03 -9.10 3.70
N GLY A 397 17.94 -8.14 2.78
CA GLY A 397 17.96 -8.36 1.34
C GLY A 397 16.57 -8.62 0.74
N PRO A 398 16.51 -8.89 -0.58
CA PRO A 398 15.26 -8.86 -1.34
C PRO A 398 14.47 -10.17 -1.28
N THR A 399 15.09 -11.27 -0.87
CA THR A 399 14.42 -12.56 -0.73
C THR A 399 15.23 -13.52 0.13
N VAL A 400 14.53 -14.38 0.86
CA VAL A 400 15.10 -15.43 1.72
C VAL A 400 15.92 -16.47 0.93
N ASP A 401 16.70 -17.27 1.65
CA ASP A 401 17.51 -18.39 1.11
C ASP A 401 18.61 -18.00 0.11
N THR A 402 18.88 -16.71 -0.08
CA THR A 402 19.93 -16.21 -0.97
C THR A 402 21.26 -15.95 -0.25
N PRO A 403 22.40 -15.87 -0.97
CA PRO A 403 23.67 -15.47 -0.37
C PRO A 403 23.63 -14.09 0.30
N SER A 404 22.90 -13.14 -0.28
CA SER A 404 22.69 -11.80 0.29
C SER A 404 21.91 -11.87 1.61
N HIS A 405 20.84 -12.66 1.66
CA HIS A 405 20.06 -12.88 2.89
C HIS A 405 20.91 -13.47 4.02
N LYS A 406 21.69 -14.52 3.71
CA LYS A 406 22.58 -15.15 4.69
C LYS A 406 23.64 -14.17 5.20
N SER A 407 24.27 -13.42 4.30
CA SER A 407 25.28 -12.42 4.64
C SER A 407 24.69 -11.29 5.51
N ALA A 408 23.49 -10.81 5.19
CA ALA A 408 22.85 -9.75 5.95
C ALA A 408 22.45 -10.22 7.35
N TRP A 409 21.99 -11.47 7.51
CA TRP A 409 21.74 -12.05 8.82
C TRP A 409 23.01 -12.27 9.63
N GLU A 410 24.09 -12.73 9.02
CA GLU A 410 25.41 -12.85 9.68
C GLU A 410 25.85 -11.50 10.25
N TRP A 411 25.85 -10.46 9.43
CA TRP A 411 26.17 -9.09 9.85
C TRP A 411 25.21 -8.56 10.93
N THR A 412 23.91 -8.79 10.80
CA THR A 412 22.91 -8.37 11.79
C THR A 412 23.16 -9.03 13.14
N LYS A 413 23.40 -10.35 13.16
CA LYS A 413 23.71 -11.11 14.38
C LYS A 413 24.97 -10.61 15.06
N GLU A 414 26.02 -10.33 14.28
CA GLU A 414 27.27 -9.79 14.82
C GLU A 414 27.07 -8.43 15.50
N ASN A 415 26.22 -7.56 14.95
CA ASN A 415 25.95 -6.25 15.54
C ASN A 415 24.97 -6.31 16.71
N LEU A 416 23.95 -7.16 16.68
CA LEU A 416 23.07 -7.41 17.82
C LEU A 416 23.82 -7.98 19.03
N ALA A 417 24.85 -8.80 18.80
CA ALA A 417 25.73 -9.30 19.86
C ALA A 417 26.55 -8.18 20.54
N LYS A 418 26.84 -7.08 19.82
CA LYS A 418 27.58 -5.91 20.35
C LYS A 418 26.62 -4.89 20.99
N ASN A 419 25.48 -4.66 20.36
CA ASN A 419 24.44 -3.72 20.78
C ASN A 419 23.05 -4.36 20.56
N PRO A 420 22.37 -4.82 21.63
CA PRO A 420 21.03 -5.40 21.51
C PRO A 420 19.96 -4.46 20.95
N ASN A 421 20.23 -3.14 20.94
CA ASN A 421 19.33 -2.14 20.37
C ASN A 421 19.69 -1.77 18.92
N PHE A 422 20.64 -2.44 18.28
CA PHE A 422 21.10 -2.11 16.93
C PHE A 422 19.95 -2.11 15.91
N VAL A 423 19.15 -3.17 15.89
CA VAL A 423 17.89 -3.25 15.15
C VAL A 423 16.82 -3.86 16.03
N TYR A 424 15.58 -3.39 15.91
CA TYR A 424 14.45 -3.97 16.61
C TYR A 424 13.99 -5.28 15.98
N ALA A 425 13.88 -5.30 14.65
CA ALA A 425 13.56 -6.46 13.84
C ALA A 425 14.15 -6.29 12.43
N SER A 426 14.42 -7.41 11.77
CA SER A 426 14.89 -7.44 10.38
C SER A 426 13.76 -7.85 9.44
N ASP A 427 13.59 -7.07 8.37
CA ASP A 427 12.58 -7.24 7.33
C ASP A 427 12.99 -8.35 6.36
N GLU A 428 12.19 -9.42 6.33
CA GLU A 428 12.30 -10.57 5.44
C GLU A 428 11.16 -10.59 4.43
N HIS A 429 11.52 -10.80 3.17
CA HIS A 429 10.58 -10.86 2.06
C HIS A 429 10.61 -12.24 1.39
N PHE A 430 9.45 -12.78 1.03
CA PHE A 430 9.35 -14.05 0.31
C PHE A 430 8.06 -14.17 -0.50
N TYR A 431 8.22 -14.23 -1.82
CA TYR A 431 7.18 -14.56 -2.78
C TYR A 431 7.37 -16.01 -3.23
N ALA A 432 6.67 -16.94 -2.58
CA ALA A 432 7.06 -18.35 -2.55
C ALA A 432 5.95 -19.30 -3.03
N SER A 433 6.31 -20.46 -3.59
CA SER A 433 5.32 -21.45 -4.01
C SER A 433 4.55 -22.04 -2.80
N PRO A 434 3.33 -22.56 -3.01
CA PRO A 434 2.62 -23.32 -1.97
C PRO A 434 3.46 -24.43 -1.34
N GLU A 435 4.20 -25.18 -2.17
CA GLU A 435 5.11 -26.24 -1.73
C GLU A 435 6.21 -25.71 -0.79
N TRP A 436 6.78 -24.54 -1.10
CA TRP A 436 7.77 -23.92 -0.24
C TRP A 436 7.14 -23.50 1.09
N LEU A 437 5.98 -22.84 1.06
CA LEU A 437 5.28 -22.40 2.28
C LEU A 437 4.91 -23.58 3.20
N TYR A 438 4.40 -24.68 2.66
CA TYR A 438 4.10 -25.88 3.44
C TYR A 438 5.35 -26.53 4.04
N SER A 439 6.46 -26.57 3.29
CA SER A 439 7.72 -27.17 3.77
C SER A 439 8.49 -26.27 4.74
N HIS A 440 8.17 -24.98 4.81
CA HIS A 440 8.82 -23.99 5.66
C HIS A 440 7.93 -23.48 6.80
N ALA A 441 6.82 -24.14 7.11
CA ALA A 441 5.95 -23.76 8.23
C ALA A 441 6.61 -23.90 9.63
N ASN A 442 7.82 -24.46 9.70
CA ASN A 442 8.67 -24.53 10.88
C ASN A 442 9.98 -23.72 10.73
N MET A 443 10.07 -22.85 9.71
CA MET A 443 11.28 -22.07 9.39
C MET A 443 11.84 -21.30 10.59
N TYR A 444 10.96 -20.75 11.42
CA TYR A 444 11.34 -19.91 12.56
C TYR A 444 11.54 -20.68 13.86
N ASP A 445 11.24 -21.98 13.92
CA ASP A 445 11.30 -22.78 15.15
C ASP A 445 12.73 -22.84 15.74
N ASP A 446 13.75 -22.74 14.89
CA ASP A 446 15.18 -22.78 15.27
C ASP A 446 15.87 -21.40 15.21
N TYR A 447 15.11 -20.31 15.02
CA TYR A 447 15.70 -18.97 14.96
C TYR A 447 16.26 -18.55 16.33
N PRO A 448 17.38 -17.80 16.38
CA PRO A 448 17.89 -17.28 17.65
C PRO A 448 16.91 -16.29 18.30
N SER A 449 16.62 -16.48 19.58
CA SER A 449 15.69 -15.63 20.38
C SER A 449 15.96 -14.11 20.36
N ASN A 450 17.17 -13.68 20.03
CA ASN A 450 17.53 -12.26 19.91
C ASN A 450 17.42 -11.70 18.49
N CYS A 451 17.05 -12.52 17.49
CA CYS A 451 16.96 -12.15 16.09
C CYS A 451 15.51 -12.03 15.67
N ARG A 452 14.88 -10.90 16.00
CA ARG A 452 13.49 -10.65 15.66
C ARG A 452 13.32 -10.42 14.16
N VAL A 453 12.23 -10.94 13.63
CA VAL A 453 11.85 -10.90 12.23
C VAL A 453 10.59 -10.05 12.07
N TYR A 454 10.61 -9.23 11.04
CA TYR A 454 9.41 -8.68 10.42
C TYR A 454 9.25 -9.39 9.08
N ALA A 455 8.22 -10.22 8.92
CA ALA A 455 7.89 -10.80 7.62
C ALA A 455 7.12 -9.76 6.79
N GLY A 456 7.85 -8.79 6.23
CA GLY A 456 7.28 -7.53 5.75
C GLY A 456 6.66 -7.57 4.38
N GLU A 457 7.06 -8.53 3.55
CA GLU A 457 6.42 -8.79 2.27
C GLU A 457 6.36 -10.30 2.02
N TYR A 458 5.15 -10.84 1.93
CA TYR A 458 4.97 -12.21 1.49
C TYR A 458 3.66 -12.43 0.77
N ALA A 459 3.69 -13.37 -0.18
CA ALA A 459 2.51 -13.93 -0.84
C ALA A 459 2.84 -15.29 -1.47
N ALA A 460 1.84 -16.16 -1.55
CA ALA A 460 1.94 -17.40 -2.30
C ALA A 460 1.94 -17.15 -3.81
N HIS A 461 2.96 -17.67 -4.48
CA HIS A 461 3.09 -17.68 -5.93
C HIS A 461 2.71 -19.06 -6.48
N VAL A 462 1.41 -19.28 -6.69
CA VAL A 462 0.89 -20.55 -7.24
C VAL A 462 1.29 -20.69 -8.72
N PRO A 463 2.08 -21.70 -9.09
CA PRO A 463 2.51 -21.89 -10.48
C PRO A 463 1.33 -21.98 -11.45
N GLY A 464 1.37 -21.20 -12.52
CA GLY A 464 0.33 -21.21 -13.57
C GLY A 464 -0.94 -20.39 -13.25
N SER A 465 -1.08 -19.83 -12.06
CA SER A 465 -2.23 -18.98 -11.69
C SER A 465 -2.15 -17.53 -12.22
N GLY A 466 -0.99 -17.12 -12.74
CA GLY A 466 -0.74 -15.76 -13.22
C GLY A 466 0.06 -14.87 -12.25
N CYS A 467 0.70 -15.46 -11.23
CA CYS A 467 1.64 -14.75 -10.35
C CYS A 467 2.75 -14.02 -11.11
N ALA A 468 3.16 -12.86 -10.60
CA ALA A 468 4.03 -11.87 -11.25
C ALA A 468 3.53 -11.41 -12.64
N GLY A 469 2.31 -11.79 -13.04
CA GLY A 469 1.67 -11.35 -14.25
C GLY A 469 0.94 -10.02 -14.05
N PHE A 470 0.66 -9.35 -15.17
CA PHE A 470 -0.06 -8.09 -15.17
C PHE A 470 -1.56 -8.39 -15.09
N ASN A 471 -2.26 -7.71 -14.19
CA ASN A 471 -3.72 -7.78 -14.06
C ASN A 471 -4.26 -9.22 -14.00
N ALA A 472 -3.74 -10.00 -13.04
CA ALA A 472 -4.08 -11.40 -12.84
C ALA A 472 -4.79 -11.65 -11.50
N PRO A 473 -6.06 -11.20 -11.32
CA PRO A 473 -6.82 -11.46 -10.09
C PRO A 473 -7.02 -12.94 -9.78
N GLN A 474 -6.95 -13.80 -10.80
CA GLN A 474 -6.98 -15.25 -10.64
C GLN A 474 -5.70 -15.83 -10.02
N ALA A 475 -4.68 -15.03 -9.70
CA ALA A 475 -3.53 -15.47 -8.92
C ALA A 475 -3.86 -15.69 -7.43
N ASN A 476 -4.95 -15.07 -6.92
CA ASN A 476 -5.43 -15.22 -5.55
C ASN A 476 -6.31 -16.47 -5.36
N VAL A 477 -5.81 -17.65 -5.73
CA VAL A 477 -6.51 -18.93 -5.56
C VAL A 477 -6.41 -19.46 -4.13
N TRP A 478 -7.38 -20.30 -3.75
CA TRP A 478 -7.46 -20.91 -2.43
C TRP A 478 -6.23 -21.74 -2.08
N GLU A 479 -5.61 -22.41 -3.05
CA GLU A 479 -4.34 -23.13 -2.88
C GLU A 479 -3.25 -22.25 -2.25
N GLY A 480 -3.11 -21.01 -2.74
CA GLY A 480 -2.13 -20.06 -2.24
C GLY A 480 -2.47 -19.57 -0.83
N ALA A 481 -3.73 -19.18 -0.60
CA ALA A 481 -4.18 -18.71 0.70
C ALA A 481 -4.11 -19.81 1.79
N LEU A 482 -4.35 -21.07 1.43
CA LEU A 482 -4.24 -22.20 2.34
C LEU A 482 -2.78 -22.47 2.73
N ALA A 483 -1.86 -22.35 1.78
CA ALA A 483 -0.43 -22.46 2.03
C ALA A 483 0.10 -21.32 2.89
N GLU A 484 -0.37 -20.08 2.65
CA GLU A 484 -0.11 -18.94 3.53
C GLU A 484 -0.64 -19.21 4.93
N ALA A 485 -1.88 -19.70 5.09
CA ALA A 485 -2.45 -20.03 6.39
C ALA A 485 -1.58 -21.05 7.15
N ALA A 486 -1.07 -22.08 6.47
CA ALA A 486 -0.17 -23.06 7.07
C ALA A 486 1.14 -22.42 7.55
N PHE A 487 1.78 -21.61 6.69
CA PHE A 487 3.01 -20.89 7.05
C PHE A 487 2.80 -19.90 8.20
N MET A 488 1.66 -19.20 8.22
CA MET A 488 1.26 -18.28 9.29
C MET A 488 1.09 -18.97 10.64
N THR A 489 0.75 -20.27 10.69
CA THR A 489 0.78 -21.01 11.97
C THR A 489 2.20 -21.08 12.54
N GLY A 490 3.22 -21.22 11.68
CA GLY A 490 4.63 -21.16 12.07
C GLY A 490 5.03 -19.80 12.59
N MET A 491 4.62 -18.74 11.91
CA MET A 491 4.85 -17.37 12.37
C MET A 491 4.18 -17.10 13.72
N GLU A 492 2.95 -17.60 13.94
CA GLU A 492 2.25 -17.41 15.21
C GLU A 492 2.86 -18.23 16.36
N ARG A 493 3.30 -19.48 16.12
CA ARG A 493 4.05 -20.27 17.11
C ARG A 493 5.36 -19.60 17.53
N ASN A 494 5.96 -18.82 16.65
CA ASN A 494 7.23 -18.12 16.86
C ASN A 494 7.07 -16.59 16.91
N SER A 495 5.95 -16.07 17.42
CA SER A 495 5.68 -14.62 17.46
C SER A 495 6.57 -13.82 18.43
N ASP A 496 7.42 -14.49 19.23
CA ASP A 496 8.56 -13.89 19.93
C ASP A 496 9.73 -13.57 18.99
N ILE A 497 9.87 -14.34 17.91
CA ILE A 497 10.79 -14.12 16.79
C ILE A 497 10.12 -13.26 15.72
N VAL A 498 9.05 -13.75 15.08
CA VAL A 498 8.28 -13.07 14.04
C VAL A 498 7.30 -12.10 14.70
N VAL A 499 7.82 -10.94 15.07
CA VAL A 499 7.07 -9.95 15.85
C VAL A 499 6.08 -9.18 14.98
N MET A 500 6.32 -9.07 13.68
CA MET A 500 5.50 -8.33 12.71
C MET A 500 5.32 -9.13 11.44
N SER A 501 4.17 -8.99 10.76
CA SER A 501 3.98 -9.52 9.41
C SER A 501 3.01 -8.69 8.57
N SER A 502 3.22 -8.64 7.26
CA SER A 502 2.30 -8.01 6.30
C SER A 502 2.35 -8.68 4.93
N TYR A 503 1.16 -9.02 4.42
CA TYR A 503 0.99 -9.47 3.02
C TYR A 503 1.32 -8.33 2.05
N ALA A 504 1.92 -8.66 0.91
CA ALA A 504 2.20 -7.71 -0.15
C ALA A 504 1.95 -8.30 -1.55
N PRO A 505 1.48 -7.49 -2.53
CA PRO A 505 0.94 -6.14 -2.39
C PRO A 505 -0.48 -6.10 -1.80
N LEU A 506 -0.88 -4.95 -1.24
CA LEU A 506 -2.18 -4.80 -0.58
C LEU A 506 -3.34 -4.67 -1.57
N PHE A 507 -3.14 -3.97 -2.69
CA PHE A 507 -4.21 -3.50 -3.55
C PHE A 507 -3.90 -3.70 -5.03
N GLY A 508 -4.87 -4.21 -5.79
CA GLY A 508 -4.79 -4.35 -7.24
C GLY A 508 -5.95 -3.65 -7.95
N ARG A 509 -5.69 -2.63 -8.76
CA ARG A 509 -6.73 -1.98 -9.58
C ARG A 509 -6.94 -2.76 -10.89
N LEU A 510 -8.14 -3.29 -11.07
CA LEU A 510 -8.52 -4.05 -12.28
C LEU A 510 -8.28 -3.22 -13.56
N GLY A 511 -7.48 -3.78 -14.47
CA GLY A 511 -7.03 -3.17 -15.72
C GLY A 511 -5.76 -2.31 -15.62
N TYR A 512 -5.27 -2.05 -14.40
CA TYR A 512 -4.19 -1.12 -14.08
C TYR A 512 -3.11 -1.73 -13.16
N THR A 513 -3.02 -3.06 -13.11
CA THR A 513 -2.13 -3.79 -12.20
C THR A 513 -0.82 -4.22 -12.90
N GLN A 514 0.31 -3.84 -12.33
CA GLN A 514 1.67 -4.22 -12.74
C GLN A 514 2.15 -5.53 -12.11
N TRP A 515 1.66 -5.89 -10.92
CA TRP A 515 2.08 -7.08 -10.17
C TRP A 515 0.88 -7.79 -9.55
N SER A 516 0.88 -9.13 -9.53
CA SER A 516 -0.16 -9.96 -8.90
C SER A 516 0.47 -11.19 -8.24
N PRO A 517 -0.14 -11.81 -7.21
CA PRO A 517 -1.46 -11.54 -6.62
C PRO A 517 -1.52 -10.26 -5.76
N ASP A 518 -2.72 -9.85 -5.34
CA ASP A 518 -2.96 -8.67 -4.47
C ASP A 518 -4.03 -8.98 -3.42
N LEU A 519 -3.94 -8.41 -2.21
CA LEU A 519 -4.86 -8.77 -1.13
C LEU A 519 -6.31 -8.30 -1.38
N ILE A 520 -6.48 -7.11 -1.96
CA ILE A 520 -7.77 -6.47 -2.23
C ILE A 520 -7.79 -5.98 -3.68
N TRP A 521 -8.81 -6.38 -4.43
CA TRP A 521 -8.98 -5.97 -5.83
C TRP A 521 -10.13 -4.98 -5.99
N PHE A 522 -9.99 -4.03 -6.90
CA PHE A 522 -11.00 -2.98 -7.08
C PHE A 522 -11.10 -2.40 -8.49
N ASP A 523 -12.23 -1.77 -8.80
CA ASP A 523 -12.45 -0.92 -9.97
C ASP A 523 -12.84 0.51 -9.52
N GLY A 524 -13.23 1.39 -10.44
CA GLY A 524 -13.65 2.76 -10.10
C GLY A 524 -14.92 2.88 -9.26
N LYS A 525 -15.62 1.78 -8.96
CA LYS A 525 -16.92 1.75 -8.26
C LYS A 525 -16.94 0.84 -7.03
N ARG A 526 -16.26 -0.30 -7.08
CA ARG A 526 -16.37 -1.43 -6.13
C ARG A 526 -14.98 -1.97 -5.78
N ALA A 527 -14.90 -2.64 -4.64
CA ALA A 527 -13.75 -3.42 -4.21
C ALA A 527 -14.22 -4.77 -3.66
N TYR A 528 -13.35 -5.78 -3.65
CA TYR A 528 -13.64 -7.09 -3.05
C TYR A 528 -12.42 -7.71 -2.38
N ALA A 529 -12.71 -8.52 -1.35
CA ALA A 529 -11.73 -9.28 -0.59
C ALA A 529 -11.39 -10.58 -1.31
N THR A 530 -10.10 -10.89 -1.42
CA THR A 530 -9.62 -12.19 -1.91
C THR A 530 -9.80 -13.27 -0.86
N VAL A 531 -9.56 -14.53 -1.23
CA VAL A 531 -9.50 -15.63 -0.27
C VAL A 531 -8.30 -15.46 0.69
N ASN A 532 -7.18 -14.91 0.20
CA ASN A 532 -6.02 -14.53 1.02
C ASN A 532 -6.38 -13.45 2.05
N TYR A 533 -7.18 -12.43 1.68
CA TYR A 533 -7.64 -11.39 2.60
C TYR A 533 -8.29 -11.98 3.84
N TYR A 534 -9.16 -12.98 3.67
CA TYR A 534 -9.86 -13.59 4.79
C TYR A 534 -8.91 -14.40 5.69
N VAL A 535 -7.89 -15.06 5.14
CA VAL A 535 -6.85 -15.71 5.95
C VAL A 535 -6.11 -14.66 6.80
N GLN A 536 -5.63 -13.57 6.18
CA GLN A 536 -4.97 -12.48 6.90
C GLN A 536 -5.87 -11.86 7.98
N GLN A 537 -7.15 -11.63 7.67
CA GLN A 537 -8.13 -11.11 8.62
C GLN A 537 -8.32 -12.04 9.82
N LEU A 538 -8.42 -13.35 9.59
CA LEU A 538 -8.63 -14.33 10.65
C LEU A 538 -7.41 -14.43 11.59
N PHE A 539 -6.18 -14.36 11.04
CA PHE A 539 -4.98 -14.29 11.86
C PHE A 539 -4.83 -12.97 12.63
N SER A 540 -5.28 -11.85 12.07
CA SER A 540 -5.25 -10.56 12.76
C SER A 540 -6.31 -10.43 13.87
N THR A 541 -7.50 -11.00 13.65
CA THR A 541 -8.67 -10.75 14.52
C THR A 541 -8.92 -11.84 15.57
N PHE A 542 -8.45 -13.07 15.35
CA PHE A 542 -8.59 -14.20 16.28
C PHE A 542 -7.22 -14.63 16.80
N THR A 543 -6.54 -13.72 17.46
CA THR A 543 -5.22 -13.97 18.05
C THR A 543 -5.18 -13.42 19.47
N GLY A 544 -4.38 -14.06 20.31
CA GLY A 544 -4.14 -13.66 21.68
C GLY A 544 -2.72 -13.18 21.91
N ASN A 545 -2.47 -12.63 23.10
CA ASN A 545 -1.14 -12.15 23.48
C ASN A 545 -0.29 -13.23 24.17
N VAL A 546 -0.88 -14.37 24.51
CA VAL A 546 -0.17 -15.54 25.03
C VAL A 546 -0.14 -16.60 23.96
N VAL A 547 1.05 -17.04 23.54
CA VAL A 547 1.22 -18.16 22.61
C VAL A 547 1.35 -19.45 23.40
N LEU A 548 0.59 -20.46 22.99
CA LEU A 548 0.59 -21.78 23.59
C LEU A 548 1.40 -22.73 22.71
N ASN A 549 2.22 -23.57 23.34
CA ASN A 549 2.99 -24.57 22.60
C ASN A 549 2.01 -25.55 21.93
N THR A 550 2.13 -25.73 20.61
CA THR A 550 1.16 -26.44 19.79
C THR A 550 1.86 -27.43 18.89
N GLU A 551 1.48 -28.70 19.00
CA GLU A 551 1.97 -29.80 18.17
C GLU A 551 0.81 -30.37 17.35
N ALA A 552 1.02 -30.57 16.05
CA ALA A 552 0.03 -31.15 15.14
C ALA A 552 0.59 -32.39 14.44
N GLU A 553 -0.21 -33.46 14.42
CA GLU A 553 0.14 -34.72 13.75
C GLU A 553 -0.55 -34.88 12.40
N GLY A 554 -0.08 -35.84 11.60
CA GLY A 554 -0.80 -36.30 10.41
C GLY A 554 -0.78 -35.36 9.21
N GLY A 555 0.17 -34.42 9.17
CA GLY A 555 0.30 -33.44 8.08
C GLY A 555 -0.64 -32.23 8.21
N LEU A 556 -1.23 -32.04 9.40
CA LEU A 556 -1.94 -30.82 9.76
C LEU A 556 -0.95 -29.75 10.23
N TYR A 557 -1.30 -28.48 10.03
CA TYR A 557 -0.59 -27.35 10.61
C TYR A 557 -1.47 -26.67 11.65
N ALA A 558 -0.90 -26.29 12.80
CA ALA A 558 -1.66 -25.63 13.84
C ALA A 558 -0.84 -24.63 14.66
N SER A 559 -1.55 -23.66 15.22
CA SER A 559 -1.08 -22.72 16.24
C SER A 559 -2.20 -22.43 17.23
N ALA A 560 -1.85 -22.12 18.48
CA ALA A 560 -2.81 -21.73 19.51
C ALA A 560 -2.35 -20.49 20.27
N THR A 561 -3.30 -19.59 20.54
CA THR A 561 -3.08 -18.38 21.34
C THR A 561 -4.20 -18.19 22.35
N GLU A 562 -3.92 -17.47 23.43
CA GLU A 562 -4.87 -17.18 24.50
C GLU A 562 -5.01 -15.67 24.74
N LEU A 563 -6.26 -15.22 24.93
CA LEU A 563 -6.59 -13.87 25.36
C LEU A 563 -7.83 -13.90 26.25
N GLU A 564 -7.71 -13.38 27.48
CA GLU A 564 -8.84 -13.16 28.39
C GLU A 564 -9.75 -14.39 28.58
N GLY A 565 -9.18 -15.58 28.71
CA GLY A 565 -9.92 -16.83 28.92
C GLY A 565 -10.44 -17.50 27.63
N LEU A 566 -10.22 -16.88 26.47
CA LEU A 566 -10.45 -17.50 25.17
C LEU A 566 -9.16 -18.11 24.64
N VAL A 567 -9.25 -19.34 24.12
CA VAL A 567 -8.16 -19.99 23.39
C VAL A 567 -8.54 -20.12 21.93
N TYR A 568 -7.76 -19.48 21.06
CA TYR A 568 -7.91 -19.53 19.62
C TYR A 568 -6.96 -20.58 19.06
N VAL A 569 -7.50 -21.62 18.42
CA VAL A 569 -6.73 -22.66 17.76
C VAL A 569 -6.96 -22.56 16.26
N LYS A 570 -5.90 -22.33 15.50
CA LYS A 570 -5.93 -22.25 14.04
C LYS A 570 -5.42 -23.56 13.48
N VAL A 571 -6.16 -24.16 12.54
CA VAL A 571 -5.84 -25.48 11.99
C VAL A 571 -5.99 -25.48 10.47
N VAL A 572 -4.99 -26.02 9.78
CA VAL A 572 -4.99 -26.20 8.33
C VAL A 572 -4.91 -27.69 8.00
N ASN A 573 -5.88 -28.17 7.22
CA ASN A 573 -5.81 -29.45 6.52
C ASN A 573 -5.46 -29.18 5.04
N PRO A 574 -4.20 -29.38 4.62
CA PRO A 574 -3.78 -29.13 3.24
C PRO A 574 -4.17 -30.26 2.28
N SER A 575 -4.59 -31.42 2.80
CA SER A 575 -4.70 -32.65 2.02
C SER A 575 -6.02 -32.77 1.25
N ASP A 576 -6.04 -33.68 0.27
CA ASP A 576 -7.23 -34.05 -0.52
C ASP A 576 -8.21 -34.95 0.25
N LYS A 577 -7.99 -35.18 1.55
CA LYS A 577 -8.77 -36.11 2.37
C LYS A 577 -9.30 -35.41 3.62
N GLU A 578 -10.44 -35.89 4.09
CA GLU A 578 -10.93 -35.55 5.42
C GLU A 578 -9.96 -36.04 6.48
N ALA A 579 -9.81 -35.24 7.53
CA ALA A 579 -9.01 -35.57 8.70
C ALA A 579 -9.84 -35.44 9.97
N GLU A 580 -9.93 -36.51 10.76
CA GLU A 580 -10.50 -36.45 12.09
C GLU A 580 -9.46 -35.85 13.06
N ALA A 581 -9.72 -34.66 13.59
CA ALA A 581 -8.85 -33.98 14.53
C ALA A 581 -9.39 -34.08 15.96
N GLU A 582 -8.53 -34.45 16.90
CA GLU A 582 -8.80 -34.44 18.34
C GLU A 582 -7.91 -33.39 19.03
N PHE A 583 -8.50 -32.60 19.93
CA PHE A 583 -7.84 -31.50 20.63
C PHE A 583 -7.59 -31.87 22.09
N ASP A 584 -6.34 -32.01 22.46
CA ASP A 584 -5.90 -32.40 23.80
C ASP A 584 -4.91 -31.37 24.37
N GLY A 585 -4.72 -31.38 25.68
CA GLY A 585 -3.76 -30.49 26.33
C GLY A 585 -3.40 -30.91 27.74
N ASP A 586 -2.32 -30.34 28.25
CA ASP A 586 -1.87 -30.55 29.65
C ASP A 586 -2.64 -29.68 30.66
N PHE A 587 -3.59 -28.89 30.17
CA PHE A 587 -4.47 -28.01 30.94
C PHE A 587 -5.88 -27.99 30.34
N ASP A 588 -6.84 -27.52 31.13
CA ASP A 588 -8.19 -27.30 30.64
C ASP A 588 -8.31 -25.93 29.96
N PHE A 589 -8.39 -25.94 28.64
CA PHE A 589 -8.69 -24.75 27.82
C PHE A 589 -10.19 -24.60 27.50
N GLY A 590 -11.04 -25.35 28.19
CA GLY A 590 -12.49 -25.22 28.11
C GLY A 590 -13.12 -25.96 26.93
N GLU A 591 -14.33 -25.56 26.55
CA GLU A 591 -15.11 -26.23 25.50
C GLU A 591 -15.07 -25.45 24.18
N LEU A 592 -15.07 -26.16 23.05
CA LEU A 592 -15.20 -25.56 21.74
C LEU A 592 -16.58 -24.92 21.59
N THR A 593 -16.63 -23.60 21.47
CA THR A 593 -17.90 -22.84 21.42
C THR A 593 -18.24 -22.32 20.04
N ARG A 594 -17.25 -22.12 19.17
CA ARG A 594 -17.44 -21.52 17.85
C ARG A 594 -16.33 -21.97 16.89
N ILE A 595 -16.71 -22.19 15.64
CA ILE A 595 -15.78 -22.54 14.55
C ILE A 595 -15.99 -21.52 13.43
N ILE A 596 -14.91 -20.92 12.97
CA ILE A 596 -14.91 -20.19 11.69
C ILE A 596 -14.14 -21.04 10.69
N ARG A 597 -14.78 -21.37 9.57
CA ARG A 597 -14.26 -22.31 8.57
C ARG A 597 -14.18 -21.68 7.19
N MET A 598 -13.12 -22.01 6.47
CA MET A 598 -13.03 -21.88 5.02
C MET A 598 -12.62 -23.23 4.43
N ALA A 599 -13.37 -23.73 3.46
CA ALA A 599 -13.06 -24.99 2.77
C ALA A 599 -13.59 -24.91 1.34
N GLY A 600 -12.81 -25.36 0.37
CA GLY A 600 -13.18 -25.26 -1.04
C GLY A 600 -12.18 -25.93 -1.96
N ASP A 601 -12.52 -25.98 -3.25
CA ASP A 601 -11.61 -26.44 -4.30
C ASP A 601 -10.37 -25.50 -4.35
N PRO A 602 -9.13 -26.03 -4.42
CA PRO A 602 -7.91 -25.23 -4.41
C PRO A 602 -7.85 -24.14 -5.50
N SER A 603 -8.53 -24.34 -6.62
CA SER A 603 -8.54 -23.39 -7.74
C SER A 603 -9.50 -22.21 -7.55
N VAL A 604 -10.33 -22.19 -6.50
CA VAL A 604 -11.33 -21.14 -6.27
C VAL A 604 -10.65 -19.82 -5.91
N TYR A 605 -11.13 -18.73 -6.51
CA TYR A 605 -10.77 -17.36 -6.17
C TYR A 605 -12.01 -16.46 -6.29
N ASN A 606 -12.04 -15.35 -5.52
CA ASN A 606 -13.11 -14.36 -5.60
C ASN A 606 -12.89 -13.41 -6.79
N THR A 607 -13.97 -12.86 -7.35
CA THR A 607 -13.91 -11.86 -8.43
C THR A 607 -14.80 -10.67 -8.13
N ILE A 608 -14.70 -9.60 -8.92
CA ILE A 608 -15.57 -8.42 -8.77
C ILE A 608 -17.06 -8.73 -9.00
N ASP A 609 -17.36 -9.77 -9.77
CA ASP A 609 -18.73 -10.21 -10.09
C ASP A 609 -19.23 -11.30 -9.13
N GLU A 610 -18.32 -12.08 -8.57
CA GLU A 610 -18.61 -13.11 -7.56
C GLU A 610 -17.67 -12.93 -6.35
N PRO A 611 -17.85 -11.85 -5.56
CA PRO A 611 -16.90 -11.43 -4.51
C PRO A 611 -16.94 -12.30 -3.26
N TYR A 612 -17.86 -13.25 -3.19
CA TYR A 612 -18.11 -14.10 -2.02
C TYR A 612 -18.12 -15.60 -2.39
N LYS A 613 -17.35 -16.03 -3.41
CA LYS A 613 -17.25 -17.45 -3.78
C LYS A 613 -16.72 -18.32 -2.66
N LEU A 614 -15.67 -17.85 -2.00
CA LEU A 614 -15.13 -18.48 -0.81
C LEU A 614 -14.87 -17.39 0.24
N VAL A 615 -15.57 -17.52 1.36
CA VAL A 615 -15.55 -16.60 2.51
C VAL A 615 -15.59 -17.40 3.81
N PRO A 616 -15.21 -16.82 4.95
CA PRO A 616 -15.38 -17.45 6.25
C PRO A 616 -16.84 -17.76 6.57
N GLU A 617 -17.10 -19.00 7.00
CA GLU A 617 -18.39 -19.47 7.48
C GLU A 617 -18.35 -19.68 8.99
N ASP A 618 -19.37 -19.24 9.70
CA ASP A 618 -19.57 -19.55 11.12
C ASP A 618 -20.30 -20.90 11.25
N VAL A 619 -19.66 -21.87 11.90
CA VAL A 619 -20.12 -23.24 12.00
C VAL A 619 -20.25 -23.63 13.48
N ALA A 620 -21.35 -24.29 13.82
CA ALA A 620 -21.58 -24.79 15.16
C ALA A 620 -20.66 -25.99 15.47
N PRO A 621 -20.02 -26.04 16.65
CA PRO A 621 -19.33 -27.24 17.12
C PRO A 621 -20.29 -28.43 17.24
N THR A 622 -19.85 -29.61 16.80
CA THR A 622 -20.61 -30.86 16.93
C THR A 622 -20.11 -31.75 18.06
N ALA A 623 -18.89 -31.49 18.55
CA ALA A 623 -18.26 -32.16 19.67
C ALA A 623 -17.36 -31.15 20.43
N PRO A 624 -17.11 -31.36 21.73
CA PRO A 624 -16.38 -30.40 22.55
C PRO A 624 -14.87 -30.35 22.27
N ARG A 625 -14.28 -31.48 21.80
CA ARG A 625 -12.83 -31.67 21.64
C ARG A 625 -12.44 -32.43 20.37
N SER A 626 -13.33 -32.53 19.39
CA SER A 626 -13.01 -33.15 18.10
C SER A 626 -13.73 -32.47 16.94
N LEU A 627 -13.14 -32.55 15.75
CA LEU A 627 -13.68 -31.97 14.54
C LEU A 627 -13.24 -32.76 13.31
N THR A 628 -14.18 -33.10 12.43
CA THR A 628 -13.86 -33.55 11.07
C THR A 628 -13.46 -32.35 10.22
N LEU A 629 -12.20 -32.31 9.80
CA LEU A 629 -11.64 -31.26 8.93
C LEU A 629 -11.84 -31.69 7.46
N PRO A 630 -12.59 -30.95 6.65
CA PRO A 630 -12.69 -31.22 5.22
C PRO A 630 -11.33 -31.16 4.51
N PRO A 631 -11.19 -31.76 3.31
CA PRO A 631 -10.05 -31.50 2.44
C PRO A 631 -9.85 -30.01 2.20
N HIS A 632 -8.59 -29.58 2.02
CA HIS A 632 -8.22 -28.19 1.71
C HIS A 632 -8.97 -27.15 2.55
N SER A 633 -8.83 -27.22 3.88
CA SER A 633 -9.61 -26.40 4.79
C SER A 633 -8.77 -25.69 5.83
N PHE A 634 -9.21 -24.49 6.21
CA PHE A 634 -8.68 -23.66 7.27
C PHE A 634 -9.78 -23.39 8.29
N HIS A 635 -9.44 -23.56 9.58
CA HIS A 635 -10.38 -23.37 10.67
C HIS A 635 -9.76 -22.50 11.75
N VAL A 636 -10.57 -21.62 12.32
CA VAL A 636 -10.31 -20.94 13.59
C VAL A 636 -11.32 -21.46 14.60
N LEU A 637 -10.81 -22.11 15.63
CA LEU A 637 -11.57 -22.74 16.70
C LEU A 637 -11.46 -21.87 17.95
N ILE A 638 -12.59 -21.57 18.57
CA ILE A 638 -12.66 -20.69 19.74
C ILE A 638 -13.13 -21.53 20.92
N PHE A 639 -12.20 -21.80 21.83
CA PHE A 639 -12.47 -22.46 23.09
C PHE A 639 -12.67 -21.41 24.19
N HIS A 640 -13.62 -21.67 25.08
CA HIS A 640 -13.91 -20.81 26.22
C HIS A 640 -13.63 -21.57 27.51
N LYS A 641 -12.64 -21.11 28.28
CA LYS A 641 -12.28 -21.63 29.60
C LYS A 641 -13.39 -21.47 30.63
#